data_AF-D3R249-F1
#
_entry.id   AF-D3R249-F1
#
_cell.length_a   1.000
_cell.length_b   1.000
_cell.length_c   1.000
_cell.angle_alpha   90.00
_cell.angle_beta   90.00
_cell.angle_gamma   90.00
#
_symmetry.space_group_name_H-M   'P 1'
#
loop_
_entity.id
_entity.type
_entity.pdbx_description
1 polymer ?
#
loop_
_entity_poly.entity_id
_entity_poly.type
_entity_poly.pdbx_seq_one_letter_code
_entity_poly.pdbx_strand_id
1 'polypeptide(L)'
;MKMRMKRMMGLFLALVMSIGCLSLNPIASYADDTDAKTFNINQGSVNITKSGTYTIEGTGQPTPNEIRVTGDSITAKITLKNVNIDVSNQIYNSAFLAKGYGQSNVQLTIILQGTNSLKSGEERAGLTWNNHNNSSTLEIEGDGSLTATGGKNGAGIGSSWNHNGGTRNITITGGTVIATGGYGAAGIGGDRGNSAENIKIAGGTVTATGGDGAAGIGGGGSDSGKNITITGGTVTATGGGGAAGIGGGRQGGSGENITITGGTVTATGGDGAAGIGGGDRGSGKGLTIAGGTVTATGGDMTAGIGGGTRGSGENITIAGGTVTATGGEDGIGGGAWGAAQHIKITGGSVKANSISTTPTDDNGHNVYLVKLENQDSVNEVTVDSGTANKKTFKRAGSHPDRDTTFYLYLTGKGHDLLTSKGEYKAEWNGNTNAFTIFDPANVKSMSVTSQPTKLKYTEGETLDLTGLEVTLEDANHVKKVVTPAEFEANGIKATPENGKKLELTDGGKPVTLKRGNLTATTNDLKVAKLNPTSMSVTSQPTKLKYTEGETLDLTGLEVTLEDANHVKKVVTPAEFEANGIKATPENGKKLELTDGGKPVTLKRGNLTAETSALKVKARVLFPSFGAGMNDYAPTTVDKGELNIQIDSAESDSKLGHAGAGAGATVKQAADALDEALALAKRVAANPNATQAQVDAATRRLADARKALADARKSQQRIGVIPKTGESTSFAGLLAALGFSIVGLEILRKKKMMEENNK
;
A
#
# COMPACT_ATOMS: atom_id res chain seq x y z
N MET A 1 -51.94 -82.79 58.16
CA MET A 1 -52.15 -83.66 56.97
C MET A 1 -51.67 -82.88 55.74
N LYS A 2 -50.62 -83.35 55.03
CA LYS A 2 -50.00 -82.76 53.78
C LYS A 2 -49.49 -81.30 53.90
N MET A 3 -48.17 -81.05 53.85
CA MET A 3 -47.34 -80.65 52.68
C MET A 3 -47.70 -79.27 52.07
N ARG A 4 -46.78 -78.30 51.97
CA ARG A 4 -45.74 -78.09 50.90
C ARG A 4 -46.38 -78.01 49.48
N MET A 5 -46.06 -77.06 48.58
CA MET A 5 -44.84 -76.22 48.45
C MET A 5 -45.00 -75.02 47.46
N LYS A 6 -44.30 -73.89 47.73
CA LYS A 6 -43.70 -72.89 46.80
C LYS A 6 -44.54 -72.07 45.77
N ARG A 7 -44.23 -70.74 45.75
CA ARG A 7 -44.47 -69.71 44.69
C ARG A 7 -45.96 -69.32 44.48
N MET A 8 -46.31 -68.09 44.09
CA MET A 8 -45.49 -66.97 43.57
C MET A 8 -45.28 -65.81 44.56
N MET A 9 -44.20 -65.06 44.33
CA MET A 9 -43.86 -63.80 44.98
C MET A 9 -44.09 -62.68 43.95
N GLY A 10 -45.03 -61.76 44.18
CA GLY A 10 -45.37 -60.77 43.14
C GLY A 10 -46.66 -59.94 43.31
N LEU A 11 -47.04 -59.54 44.52
CA LEU A 11 -48.16 -58.59 44.70
C LEU A 11 -48.04 -57.69 45.95
N PHE A 12 -46.82 -57.22 46.26
CA PHE A 12 -46.58 -56.29 47.38
C PHE A 12 -45.59 -55.16 47.02
N LEU A 13 -45.56 -54.77 45.74
CA LEU A 13 -44.71 -53.68 45.21
C LEU A 13 -45.51 -52.77 44.24
N ALA A 14 -46.79 -52.53 44.55
CA ALA A 14 -47.73 -51.81 43.68
C ALA A 14 -48.49 -50.67 44.39
N LEU A 15 -48.14 -50.35 45.64
CA LEU A 15 -48.81 -49.32 46.46
C LEU A 15 -47.85 -48.23 47.00
N VAL A 16 -46.62 -48.18 46.49
CA VAL A 16 -45.60 -47.15 46.83
C VAL A 16 -44.97 -46.56 45.55
N MET A 17 -45.75 -46.48 44.47
CA MET A 17 -45.35 -45.88 43.18
C MET A 17 -46.40 -44.91 42.62
N SER A 18 -47.28 -44.36 43.47
CA SER A 18 -48.36 -43.45 43.07
C SER A 18 -48.31 -42.06 43.75
N ILE A 19 -47.30 -41.78 44.57
CA ILE A 19 -47.06 -40.46 45.19
C ILE A 19 -45.72 -39.85 44.68
N GLY A 20 -45.18 -40.40 43.59
CA GLY A 20 -44.00 -39.86 42.89
C GLY A 20 -44.34 -38.83 41.79
N CYS A 21 -45.62 -38.52 41.57
CA CYS A 21 -46.08 -37.67 40.48
C CYS A 21 -46.62 -36.31 40.98
N LEU A 22 -45.79 -35.62 41.77
CA LEU A 22 -45.82 -34.16 41.84
C LEU A 22 -44.52 -33.67 41.22
N SER A 23 -44.57 -33.37 39.92
CA SER A 23 -43.62 -32.44 39.34
C SER A 23 -43.83 -31.09 40.03
N LEU A 24 -43.00 -30.79 41.03
CA LEU A 24 -42.80 -29.44 41.50
C LEU A 24 -42.31 -28.62 40.29
N ASN A 25 -43.24 -27.95 39.62
CA ASN A 25 -42.91 -26.97 38.60
C ASN A 25 -41.89 -26.02 39.23
N PRO A 26 -40.69 -25.81 38.65
CA PRO A 26 -39.76 -24.83 39.17
C PRO A 26 -40.49 -23.49 39.22
N ILE A 27 -40.42 -22.81 40.37
CA ILE A 27 -41.13 -21.55 40.59
C ILE A 27 -40.69 -20.59 39.49
N ALA A 28 -41.63 -20.19 38.62
CA ALA A 28 -41.34 -19.27 37.54
C ALA A 28 -40.87 -17.95 38.15
N SER A 29 -39.61 -17.59 37.91
CA SER A 29 -39.08 -16.31 38.38
C SER A 29 -39.60 -15.23 37.45
N TYR A 30 -40.74 -14.64 37.84
CA TYR A 30 -41.27 -13.45 37.20
C TYR A 30 -40.32 -12.30 37.48
N ALA A 31 -39.60 -11.86 36.46
CA ALA A 31 -38.52 -10.87 36.55
C ALA A 31 -39.01 -9.45 36.92
N ASP A 32 -40.32 -9.30 37.06
CA ASP A 32 -41.02 -8.04 37.29
C ASP A 32 -41.74 -7.96 38.64
N ASP A 33 -41.65 -9.02 39.45
CA ASP A 33 -42.23 -9.08 40.81
C ASP A 33 -41.13 -8.98 41.90
N THR A 34 -39.90 -8.63 41.50
CA THR A 34 -38.74 -8.40 42.37
C THR A 34 -38.08 -7.05 42.10
N ASP A 35 -37.72 -6.31 43.16
CA ASP A 35 -36.93 -5.08 43.04
C ASP A 35 -35.53 -5.34 42.45
N ALA A 36 -34.98 -6.54 42.70
CA ALA A 36 -33.77 -7.01 42.05
C ALA A 36 -34.04 -7.39 40.59
N LYS A 37 -33.32 -6.76 39.65
CA LYS A 37 -33.35 -7.10 38.22
C LYS A 37 -32.16 -7.97 37.76
N THR A 38 -31.58 -8.74 38.69
CA THR A 38 -30.50 -9.69 38.44
C THR A 38 -30.94 -11.09 38.86
N PHE A 39 -30.89 -12.05 37.94
CA PHE A 39 -31.43 -13.41 38.10
C PHE A 39 -30.34 -14.44 37.83
N ASN A 40 -30.37 -15.56 38.55
CA ASN A 40 -29.46 -16.69 38.33
C ASN A 40 -30.20 -17.82 37.60
N ILE A 41 -29.84 -18.08 36.34
CA ILE A 41 -30.51 -19.08 35.49
C ILE A 41 -30.33 -20.52 35.99
N ASN A 42 -29.32 -20.79 36.82
CA ASN A 42 -29.17 -22.10 37.47
C ASN A 42 -30.10 -22.28 38.69
N GLN A 43 -30.81 -21.24 39.14
CA GLN A 43 -31.78 -21.32 40.25
C GLN A 43 -33.23 -21.48 39.80
N GLY A 44 -33.60 -20.99 38.60
CA GLY A 44 -34.93 -21.17 38.03
C GLY A 44 -35.05 -20.55 36.63
N SER A 45 -36.13 -20.87 35.91
CA SER A 45 -36.48 -20.20 34.65
C SER A 45 -36.91 -18.75 34.87
N VAL A 46 -36.50 -17.86 33.99
CA VAL A 46 -36.71 -16.41 34.08
C VAL A 46 -37.75 -15.97 33.06
N ASN A 47 -38.85 -15.35 33.49
CA ASN A 47 -39.90 -14.83 32.62
C ASN A 47 -40.04 -13.31 32.76
N ILE A 48 -39.81 -12.58 31.67
CA ILE A 48 -39.87 -11.12 31.58
C ILE A 48 -41.18 -10.72 30.89
N THR A 49 -41.95 -9.85 31.55
CA THR A 49 -43.31 -9.43 31.17
C THR A 49 -43.49 -7.91 31.12
N LYS A 50 -42.54 -7.12 31.64
CA LYS A 50 -42.55 -5.65 31.60
C LYS A 50 -41.24 -5.12 31.01
N SER A 51 -41.30 -3.92 30.44
CA SER A 51 -40.13 -3.22 29.88
C SER A 51 -39.08 -2.88 30.96
N GLY A 52 -37.79 -2.95 30.62
CA GLY A 52 -36.71 -2.65 31.57
C GLY A 52 -35.33 -3.21 31.20
N THR A 53 -34.35 -2.94 32.07
CA THR A 53 -33.01 -3.56 32.00
C THR A 53 -32.93 -4.73 32.98
N TYR A 54 -32.43 -5.88 32.52
CA TYR A 54 -32.32 -7.13 33.27
C TYR A 54 -30.92 -7.73 33.10
N THR A 55 -30.42 -8.40 34.13
CA THR A 55 -29.19 -9.21 34.07
C THR A 55 -29.53 -10.65 34.39
N ILE A 56 -29.10 -11.58 33.54
CA ILE A 56 -29.27 -13.02 33.73
C ILE A 56 -27.87 -13.61 33.79
N GLU A 57 -27.47 -14.00 35.00
CA GLU A 57 -26.19 -14.63 35.29
C GLU A 57 -26.33 -16.15 35.30
N GLY A 58 -25.27 -16.85 34.91
CA GLY A 58 -25.14 -18.29 35.07
C GLY A 58 -23.77 -18.68 35.64
N THR A 59 -23.67 -19.93 36.06
CA THR A 59 -22.45 -20.54 36.59
C THR A 59 -21.55 -21.14 35.51
N GLY A 60 -21.91 -20.97 34.23
CA GLY A 60 -21.34 -21.71 33.10
C GLY A 60 -21.76 -23.20 33.04
N GLN A 61 -22.39 -23.75 34.08
CA GLN A 61 -22.89 -25.13 34.08
C GLN A 61 -24.24 -25.24 33.35
N PRO A 62 -24.46 -26.30 32.54
CA PRO A 62 -25.73 -26.52 31.84
C PRO A 62 -26.94 -26.53 32.79
N THR A 63 -28.03 -25.92 32.36
CA THR A 63 -29.33 -25.97 33.04
C THR A 63 -30.47 -26.25 32.06
N PRO A 64 -31.52 -26.99 32.47
CA PRO A 64 -32.76 -27.13 31.69
C PRO A 64 -33.71 -25.93 31.86
N ASN A 65 -33.34 -24.92 32.66
CA ASN A 65 -34.13 -23.71 32.87
C ASN A 65 -34.09 -22.80 31.64
N GLU A 66 -35.18 -22.09 31.38
CA GLU A 66 -35.39 -21.28 30.17
C GLU A 66 -35.41 -19.77 30.46
N ILE A 67 -35.12 -18.96 29.45
CA ILE A 67 -35.39 -17.51 29.46
C ILE A 67 -36.58 -17.24 28.52
N ARG A 68 -37.56 -16.45 28.98
CA ARG A 68 -38.76 -16.11 28.20
C ARG A 68 -39.10 -14.63 28.30
N VAL A 69 -39.53 -14.03 27.19
CA VAL A 69 -40.10 -12.67 27.11
C VAL A 69 -41.54 -12.78 26.64
N THR A 70 -42.51 -12.60 27.53
CA THR A 70 -43.95 -12.80 27.27
C THR A 70 -44.75 -11.52 27.47
N GLY A 71 -45.22 -10.93 26.37
CA GLY A 71 -46.05 -9.72 26.35
C GLY A 71 -45.93 -8.94 25.05
N ASP A 72 -46.81 -7.98 24.85
CA ASP A 72 -46.78 -7.01 23.74
C ASP A 72 -46.14 -5.69 24.18
N SER A 73 -45.57 -4.94 23.24
CA SER A 73 -44.93 -3.63 23.48
C SER A 73 -43.81 -3.62 24.52
N ILE A 74 -43.14 -4.77 24.69
CA ILE A 74 -41.99 -4.90 25.59
C ILE A 74 -40.76 -4.24 24.98
N THR A 75 -40.13 -3.33 25.73
CA THR A 75 -38.81 -2.78 25.42
C THR A 75 -37.84 -3.22 26.51
N ALA A 76 -36.93 -4.14 26.19
CA ALA A 76 -36.04 -4.75 27.17
C ALA A 76 -34.57 -4.69 26.77
N LYS A 77 -33.68 -4.53 27.75
CA LYS A 77 -32.23 -4.72 27.61
C LYS A 77 -31.78 -5.83 28.53
N ILE A 78 -31.34 -6.97 27.98
CA ILE A 78 -31.03 -8.19 28.72
C ILE A 78 -29.53 -8.49 28.62
N THR A 79 -28.82 -8.42 29.74
CA THR A 79 -27.41 -8.86 29.82
C THR A 79 -27.38 -10.36 30.09
N LEU A 80 -26.77 -11.15 29.19
CA LEU A 80 -26.46 -12.56 29.42
C LEU A 80 -25.01 -12.69 29.86
N LYS A 81 -24.78 -13.31 31.02
CA LYS A 81 -23.45 -13.44 31.63
C LYS A 81 -23.21 -14.87 32.11
N ASN A 82 -22.39 -15.63 31.38
CA ASN A 82 -22.06 -17.04 31.66
C ASN A 82 -23.29 -17.97 31.71
N VAL A 83 -24.34 -17.65 30.95
CA VAL A 83 -25.58 -18.43 30.82
C VAL A 83 -25.32 -19.67 29.97
N ASN A 84 -25.65 -20.87 30.46
CA ASN A 84 -25.52 -22.12 29.69
C ASN A 84 -26.79 -22.95 29.81
N ILE A 85 -27.66 -22.86 28.80
CA ILE A 85 -28.95 -23.55 28.75
C ILE A 85 -28.89 -24.68 27.72
N ASP A 86 -29.21 -25.90 28.14
CA ASP A 86 -29.39 -27.04 27.26
C ASP A 86 -30.73 -27.73 27.53
N VAL A 87 -31.67 -27.49 26.61
CA VAL A 87 -32.99 -28.14 26.57
C VAL A 87 -33.15 -29.00 25.30
N SER A 88 -32.04 -29.38 24.64
CA SER A 88 -32.08 -30.12 23.37
C SER A 88 -32.68 -31.52 23.45
N ASN A 89 -32.80 -32.09 24.65
CA ASN A 89 -33.51 -33.34 24.92
C ASN A 89 -35.02 -33.16 25.16
N GLN A 90 -35.54 -31.93 25.07
CA GLN A 90 -36.95 -31.59 25.30
C GLN A 90 -37.56 -31.00 24.00
N ILE A 91 -38.46 -31.75 23.36
CA ILE A 91 -39.12 -31.30 22.11
C ILE A 91 -39.98 -30.06 22.43
N TYR A 92 -39.97 -29.05 21.55
CA TYR A 92 -40.70 -27.78 21.67
C TYR A 92 -40.20 -26.77 22.73
N ASN A 93 -39.12 -27.06 23.46
CA ASN A 93 -38.53 -26.13 24.43
C ASN A 93 -37.49 -25.18 23.82
N SER A 94 -37.61 -23.89 24.11
CA SER A 94 -36.66 -22.86 23.65
C SER A 94 -35.74 -22.49 24.81
N ALA A 95 -34.43 -22.59 24.62
CA ALA A 95 -33.44 -22.13 25.59
C ALA A 95 -33.65 -20.65 25.94
N PHE A 96 -33.89 -19.82 24.91
CA PHE A 96 -34.36 -18.45 25.06
C PHE A 96 -35.49 -18.17 24.07
N LEU A 97 -36.72 -18.01 24.57
CA LEU A 97 -37.86 -17.43 23.85
C LEU A 97 -37.81 -15.90 23.94
N ALA A 98 -36.99 -15.28 23.08
CA ALA A 98 -36.87 -13.82 22.99
C ALA A 98 -38.09 -13.15 22.36
N LYS A 99 -38.77 -13.84 21.42
CA LYS A 99 -40.09 -13.46 20.92
C LYS A 99 -40.84 -14.67 20.37
N GLY A 100 -42.06 -14.88 20.85
CA GLY A 100 -43.02 -15.86 20.33
C GLY A 100 -43.93 -15.34 19.22
N TYR A 101 -44.73 -16.27 18.69
CA TYR A 101 -45.78 -15.99 17.71
C TYR A 101 -46.90 -15.13 18.33
N GLY A 102 -47.55 -14.28 17.53
CA GLY A 102 -48.60 -13.36 17.99
C GLY A 102 -48.09 -12.06 18.65
N GLN A 103 -46.96 -12.09 19.38
CA GLN A 103 -46.41 -10.88 20.02
C GLN A 103 -46.05 -9.77 19.02
N SER A 104 -46.25 -8.53 19.44
CA SER A 104 -46.11 -7.30 18.66
C SER A 104 -45.28 -6.24 19.39
N ASN A 105 -44.61 -5.36 18.63
CA ASN A 105 -43.85 -4.23 19.14
C ASN A 105 -42.79 -4.62 20.21
N VAL A 106 -42.13 -5.77 20.05
CA VAL A 106 -41.06 -6.20 20.97
C VAL A 106 -39.74 -5.61 20.51
N GLN A 107 -39.11 -4.77 21.34
CA GLN A 107 -37.75 -4.26 21.14
C GLN A 107 -36.84 -4.93 22.15
N LEU A 108 -35.81 -5.65 21.70
CA LEU A 108 -34.89 -6.35 22.57
C LEU A 108 -33.43 -6.11 22.18
N THR A 109 -32.65 -5.54 23.10
CA THR A 109 -31.18 -5.53 23.01
C THR A 109 -30.60 -6.57 23.97
N ILE A 110 -29.84 -7.53 23.45
CA ILE A 110 -29.11 -8.52 24.23
C ILE A 110 -27.65 -8.08 24.37
N ILE A 111 -27.16 -7.92 25.59
CA ILE A 111 -25.74 -7.66 25.87
C ILE A 111 -25.05 -8.98 26.22
N LEU A 112 -24.01 -9.34 25.49
CA LEU A 112 -23.19 -10.51 25.77
C LEU A 112 -22.02 -10.16 26.68
N GLN A 113 -21.92 -10.86 27.82
CA GLN A 113 -20.77 -10.85 28.73
C GLN A 113 -20.31 -12.28 29.02
N GLY A 114 -19.00 -12.50 29.16
CA GLY A 114 -18.46 -13.84 29.40
C GLY A 114 -18.78 -14.81 28.26
N THR A 115 -19.10 -16.07 28.58
CA THR A 115 -19.40 -17.11 27.58
C THR A 115 -20.80 -17.67 27.75
N ASN A 116 -21.67 -17.43 26.76
CA ASN A 116 -23.08 -17.85 26.81
C ASN A 116 -23.37 -18.95 25.78
N SER A 117 -24.28 -19.87 26.13
CA SER A 117 -24.71 -21.00 25.32
C SER A 117 -26.23 -21.19 25.44
N LEU A 118 -26.92 -21.27 24.30
CA LEU A 118 -28.37 -21.44 24.17
C LEU A 118 -28.64 -22.58 23.19
N LYS A 119 -28.92 -23.78 23.72
CA LYS A 119 -29.11 -25.00 22.93
C LYS A 119 -30.54 -25.51 23.10
N SER A 120 -31.36 -25.27 22.07
CA SER A 120 -32.80 -25.48 22.09
C SER A 120 -33.23 -26.90 21.68
N GLY A 121 -34.48 -27.23 22.02
CA GLY A 121 -35.18 -28.44 21.64
C GLY A 121 -35.48 -28.56 20.15
N GLU A 122 -35.92 -29.74 19.73
CA GLU A 122 -36.48 -29.95 18.40
C GLU A 122 -37.61 -28.94 18.10
N GLU A 123 -37.61 -28.45 16.86
CA GLU A 123 -38.50 -27.42 16.31
C GLU A 123 -38.34 -26.03 16.96
N ARG A 124 -37.27 -25.82 17.75
CA ARG A 124 -36.95 -24.53 18.37
C ARG A 124 -35.57 -24.00 17.99
N ALA A 125 -35.53 -22.69 17.77
CA ALA A 125 -34.29 -21.97 17.53
C ALA A 125 -33.51 -21.72 18.84
N GLY A 126 -32.18 -21.73 18.76
CA GLY A 126 -31.29 -21.52 19.93
C GLY A 126 -31.63 -20.23 20.66
N LEU A 127 -31.64 -19.13 19.91
CA LEU A 127 -32.30 -17.89 20.28
C LEU A 127 -33.57 -17.72 19.43
N THR A 128 -34.74 -17.93 20.02
CA THR A 128 -36.03 -17.91 19.32
C THR A 128 -36.57 -16.48 19.15
N TRP A 129 -36.63 -16.05 17.90
CA TRP A 129 -37.10 -14.74 17.44
C TRP A 129 -38.13 -14.94 16.31
N ASN A 130 -39.37 -15.29 16.67
CA ASN A 130 -40.47 -15.49 15.73
C ASN A 130 -41.06 -14.13 15.33
N ASN A 131 -40.47 -13.46 14.34
CA ASN A 131 -40.86 -12.13 13.91
C ASN A 131 -41.26 -12.05 12.43
N HIS A 132 -42.50 -11.66 12.18
CA HIS A 132 -43.05 -11.46 10.83
C HIS A 132 -43.54 -10.02 10.62
N ASN A 133 -43.28 -9.12 11.59
CA ASN A 133 -43.74 -7.73 11.55
C ASN A 133 -42.56 -6.74 11.64
N ASN A 134 -42.73 -5.58 11.02
CA ASN A 134 -41.69 -4.54 10.99
C ASN A 134 -41.67 -3.71 12.28
N SER A 135 -42.58 -3.96 13.24
CA SER A 135 -42.64 -3.22 14.52
C SER A 135 -41.80 -3.84 15.64
N SER A 136 -41.24 -5.05 15.46
CA SER A 136 -40.35 -5.68 16.46
C SER A 136 -38.89 -5.69 15.98
N THR A 137 -37.93 -5.56 16.89
CA THR A 137 -36.48 -5.60 16.59
C THR A 137 -35.68 -6.39 17.64
N LEU A 138 -34.65 -7.11 17.16
CA LEU A 138 -33.65 -7.78 17.98
C LEU A 138 -32.26 -7.21 17.66
N GLU A 139 -31.54 -6.78 18.69
CA GLU A 139 -30.14 -6.37 18.64
C GLU A 139 -29.28 -7.26 19.55
N ILE A 140 -28.08 -7.61 19.11
CA ILE A 140 -27.07 -8.34 19.89
C ILE A 140 -25.77 -7.52 19.91
N GLU A 141 -25.37 -7.09 21.11
CA GLU A 141 -24.20 -6.25 21.39
C GLU A 141 -23.31 -6.86 22.50
N GLY A 142 -22.26 -6.15 22.89
CA GLY A 142 -21.35 -6.53 23.98
C GLY A 142 -19.98 -7.02 23.50
N ASP A 143 -19.22 -7.61 24.42
CA ASP A 143 -17.85 -8.11 24.23
C ASP A 143 -17.72 -9.63 24.47
N GLY A 144 -18.68 -10.22 25.18
CA GLY A 144 -18.77 -11.67 25.41
C GLY A 144 -19.19 -12.48 24.18
N SER A 145 -19.36 -13.79 24.38
CA SER A 145 -19.77 -14.73 23.33
C SER A 145 -21.17 -15.31 23.55
N LEU A 146 -21.77 -15.76 22.44
CA LEU A 146 -23.00 -16.52 22.37
C LEU A 146 -22.87 -17.67 21.36
N THR A 147 -22.98 -18.90 21.84
CA THR A 147 -23.22 -20.08 21.00
C THR A 147 -24.72 -20.38 21.01
N ALA A 148 -25.40 -20.17 19.89
CA ALA A 148 -26.85 -20.40 19.74
C ALA A 148 -27.10 -21.55 18.76
N THR A 149 -27.66 -22.65 19.25
CA THR A 149 -27.89 -23.88 18.48
C THR A 149 -29.37 -24.23 18.46
N GLY A 150 -29.96 -24.23 17.27
CA GLY A 150 -31.32 -24.71 17.05
C GLY A 150 -31.40 -26.23 17.06
N GLY A 151 -32.53 -26.77 17.53
CA GLY A 151 -32.87 -28.16 17.27
C GLY A 151 -33.35 -28.36 15.82
N LYS A 152 -33.63 -29.62 15.44
CA LYS A 152 -34.15 -29.97 14.10
C LYS A 152 -35.29 -29.04 13.66
N ASN A 153 -35.26 -28.57 12.41
CA ASN A 153 -36.13 -27.56 11.82
C ASN A 153 -36.01 -26.11 12.36
N GLY A 154 -35.29 -25.82 13.46
CA GLY A 154 -35.16 -24.47 14.04
C GLY A 154 -33.80 -23.80 13.78
N ALA A 155 -33.78 -22.46 13.64
CA ALA A 155 -32.57 -21.69 13.35
C ALA A 155 -31.57 -21.60 14.53
N GLY A 156 -30.32 -21.22 14.28
CA GLY A 156 -29.39 -20.89 15.38
C GLY A 156 -29.88 -19.64 16.13
N ILE A 157 -30.05 -18.55 15.38
CA ILE A 157 -30.71 -17.30 15.83
C ILE A 157 -31.77 -16.94 14.79
N GLY A 158 -33.03 -16.86 15.19
CA GLY A 158 -34.14 -16.58 14.27
C GLY A 158 -35.40 -17.35 14.61
N SER A 159 -36.21 -17.71 13.61
CA SER A 159 -37.48 -18.37 13.88
C SER A 159 -37.31 -19.82 14.33
N SER A 160 -38.19 -20.23 15.25
CA SER A 160 -38.50 -21.63 15.53
C SER A 160 -39.45 -22.17 14.48
N TRP A 161 -39.46 -23.48 14.24
CA TRP A 161 -40.40 -24.07 13.31
C TRP A 161 -41.83 -23.97 13.84
N ASN A 162 -42.65 -23.23 13.10
CA ASN A 162 -44.09 -23.22 13.18
C ASN A 162 -44.64 -23.04 11.76
N HIS A 163 -45.80 -23.63 11.47
CA HIS A 163 -46.36 -23.71 10.11
C HIS A 163 -46.81 -22.36 9.50
N ASN A 164 -46.37 -21.22 10.05
CA ASN A 164 -46.66 -19.87 9.55
C ASN A 164 -45.52 -18.89 9.91
N GLY A 165 -44.65 -18.56 8.96
CA GLY A 165 -43.81 -17.35 8.98
C GLY A 165 -42.41 -17.50 9.56
N GLY A 166 -41.43 -16.92 8.86
CA GLY A 166 -40.01 -16.92 9.24
C GLY A 166 -39.59 -15.79 10.18
N THR A 167 -38.46 -15.14 9.92
CA THR A 167 -37.92 -14.12 10.83
C THR A 167 -37.53 -12.80 10.14
N ARG A 168 -37.50 -11.70 10.92
CA ARG A 168 -36.99 -10.40 10.46
C ARG A 168 -36.46 -9.49 11.56
N ASN A 169 -35.71 -8.48 11.12
CA ASN A 169 -35.17 -7.39 11.93
C ASN A 169 -34.22 -7.89 13.04
N ILE A 170 -33.16 -8.59 12.63
CA ILE A 170 -32.08 -9.08 13.50
C ILE A 170 -30.83 -8.27 13.22
N THR A 171 -30.27 -7.61 14.23
CA THR A 171 -29.04 -6.81 14.14
C THR A 171 -27.97 -7.37 15.08
N ILE A 172 -26.74 -7.52 14.58
CA ILE A 172 -25.55 -7.82 15.41
C ILE A 172 -24.58 -6.65 15.30
N THR A 173 -24.28 -6.01 16.43
CA THR A 173 -23.35 -4.87 16.54
C THR A 173 -22.06 -5.24 17.26
N GLY A 174 -22.04 -6.32 18.06
CA GLY A 174 -20.87 -6.74 18.84
C GLY A 174 -20.85 -8.23 19.20
N GLY A 175 -19.94 -8.58 20.11
CA GLY A 175 -19.75 -9.93 20.64
C GLY A 175 -19.11 -10.93 19.68
N THR A 176 -18.94 -12.17 20.18
CA THR A 176 -18.59 -13.34 19.37
C THR A 176 -19.80 -14.26 19.25
N VAL A 177 -20.48 -14.26 18.10
CA VAL A 177 -21.72 -14.98 17.87
C VAL A 177 -21.46 -16.21 17.00
N ILE A 178 -21.72 -17.40 17.54
CA ILE A 178 -21.68 -18.68 16.82
C ILE A 178 -23.11 -19.19 16.73
N ALA A 179 -23.68 -19.24 15.53
CA ALA A 179 -25.09 -19.58 15.32
C ALA A 179 -25.22 -20.78 14.37
N THR A 180 -25.82 -21.87 14.87
CA THR A 180 -25.94 -23.15 14.15
C THR A 180 -27.40 -23.55 14.02
N GLY A 181 -27.89 -23.64 12.77
CA GLY A 181 -29.24 -24.11 12.47
C GLY A 181 -29.35 -25.63 12.54
N GLY A 182 -30.51 -26.12 12.95
CA GLY A 182 -30.87 -27.52 12.80
C GLY A 182 -31.20 -27.90 11.35
N TYR A 183 -31.49 -29.18 11.11
CA TYR A 183 -31.86 -29.69 9.78
C TYR A 183 -32.90 -28.79 9.07
N GLY A 184 -32.59 -28.29 7.88
CA GLY A 184 -33.46 -27.42 7.09
C GLY A 184 -33.55 -25.96 7.56
N ALA A 185 -32.81 -25.51 8.57
CA ALA A 185 -32.89 -24.16 9.12
C ALA A 185 -31.54 -23.43 9.12
N ALA A 186 -31.59 -22.09 9.05
CA ALA A 186 -30.42 -21.24 8.88
C ALA A 186 -29.59 -21.10 10.17
N GLY A 187 -28.31 -20.75 10.01
CA GLY A 187 -27.47 -20.33 11.15
C GLY A 187 -28.05 -19.07 11.80
N ILE A 188 -28.21 -18.01 11.00
CA ILE A 188 -28.95 -16.80 11.37
C ILE A 188 -30.05 -16.58 10.33
N GLY A 189 -31.33 -16.66 10.74
CA GLY A 189 -32.46 -16.42 9.86
C GLY A 189 -33.60 -17.44 9.98
N GLY A 190 -34.02 -18.01 8.86
CA GLY A 190 -35.26 -18.78 8.74
C GLY A 190 -35.19 -20.20 9.32
N ASP A 191 -36.30 -20.63 9.92
CA ASP A 191 -36.62 -22.03 10.15
C ASP A 191 -36.97 -22.75 8.83
N ARG A 192 -37.19 -24.07 8.92
CA ARG A 192 -37.41 -24.90 7.74
C ARG A 192 -38.72 -24.63 7.00
N GLY A 193 -38.62 -24.15 5.76
CA GLY A 193 -39.78 -23.77 4.93
C GLY A 193 -40.25 -22.34 5.18
N ASN A 194 -39.33 -21.47 5.63
CA ASN A 194 -39.60 -20.06 5.89
C ASN A 194 -38.37 -19.17 5.58
N SER A 195 -38.65 -17.95 5.11
CA SER A 195 -37.65 -16.96 4.69
C SER A 195 -37.19 -16.05 5.81
N ALA A 196 -36.08 -15.33 5.59
CA ALA A 196 -35.59 -14.30 6.49
C ALA A 196 -35.46 -12.95 5.78
N GLU A 197 -35.76 -11.85 6.49
CA GLU A 197 -35.71 -10.48 5.95
C GLU A 197 -34.99 -9.52 6.92
N ASN A 198 -34.27 -8.53 6.41
CA ASN A 198 -33.66 -7.46 7.22
C ASN A 198 -32.72 -7.99 8.33
N ILE A 199 -31.76 -8.85 7.95
CA ILE A 199 -30.64 -9.25 8.82
C ILE A 199 -29.49 -8.25 8.62
N LYS A 200 -28.99 -7.65 9.70
CA LYS A 200 -27.88 -6.69 9.66
C LYS A 200 -26.71 -7.15 10.54
N ILE A 201 -25.49 -7.09 10.00
CA ILE A 201 -24.25 -7.21 10.79
C ILE A 201 -23.45 -5.90 10.64
N ALA A 202 -23.09 -5.30 11.76
CA ALA A 202 -22.32 -4.06 11.85
C ALA A 202 -20.99 -4.20 12.60
N GLY A 203 -20.83 -5.26 13.40
CA GLY A 203 -19.63 -5.50 14.19
C GLY A 203 -19.60 -6.92 14.77
N GLY A 204 -18.67 -7.15 15.69
CA GLY A 204 -18.42 -8.45 16.30
C GLY A 204 -17.70 -9.45 15.38
N THR A 205 -17.61 -10.70 15.87
CA THR A 205 -17.18 -11.87 15.11
C THR A 205 -18.37 -12.82 15.00
N VAL A 206 -18.86 -13.07 13.79
CA VAL A 206 -20.06 -13.86 13.53
C VAL A 206 -19.71 -15.09 12.70
N THR A 207 -19.95 -16.28 13.25
CA THR A 207 -19.86 -17.55 12.55
C THR A 207 -21.26 -18.15 12.46
N ALA A 208 -21.80 -18.29 11.25
CA ALA A 208 -23.17 -18.73 11.02
C ALA A 208 -23.20 -19.95 10.08
N THR A 209 -23.75 -21.06 10.56
CA THR A 209 -23.76 -22.35 9.85
C THR A 209 -25.20 -22.85 9.71
N GLY A 210 -25.67 -23.02 8.48
CA GLY A 210 -26.97 -23.61 8.19
C GLY A 210 -26.94 -25.14 8.34
N GLY A 211 -28.09 -25.72 8.73
CA GLY A 211 -28.29 -27.17 8.60
C GLY A 211 -28.49 -27.58 7.13
N ASP A 212 -28.58 -28.90 6.85
CA ASP A 212 -28.79 -29.40 5.48
C ASP A 212 -29.94 -28.66 4.78
N GLY A 213 -29.68 -28.18 3.56
CA GLY A 213 -30.64 -27.44 2.76
C GLY A 213 -30.84 -25.97 3.12
N ALA A 214 -30.20 -25.39 4.15
CA ALA A 214 -30.43 -24.00 4.59
C ALA A 214 -29.18 -23.13 4.66
N ALA A 215 -29.36 -21.80 4.59
CA ALA A 215 -28.27 -20.84 4.46
C ALA A 215 -27.47 -20.64 5.75
N GLY A 216 -26.21 -20.21 5.64
CA GLY A 216 -25.45 -19.73 6.80
C GLY A 216 -26.12 -18.52 7.43
N ILE A 217 -26.35 -17.49 6.62
CA ILE A 217 -27.16 -16.31 6.96
C ILE A 217 -28.25 -16.15 5.90
N GLY A 218 -29.53 -16.19 6.30
CA GLY A 218 -30.67 -15.95 5.42
C GLY A 218 -31.78 -17.00 5.52
N GLY A 219 -32.22 -17.53 4.38
CA GLY A 219 -33.39 -18.40 4.27
C GLY A 219 -33.17 -19.80 4.85
N GLY A 220 -34.25 -20.37 5.39
CA GLY A 220 -34.33 -21.80 5.64
C GLY A 220 -34.42 -22.60 4.34
N GLY A 221 -34.46 -23.93 4.44
CA GLY A 221 -34.62 -24.80 3.27
C GLY A 221 -35.93 -24.51 2.52
N SER A 222 -35.85 -24.47 1.19
CA SER A 222 -36.89 -24.01 0.24
C SER A 222 -37.13 -22.50 0.17
N ASP A 223 -36.44 -21.67 0.96
CA ASP A 223 -36.80 -20.26 1.14
C ASP A 223 -35.66 -19.24 0.91
N SER A 224 -36.05 -17.99 0.62
CA SER A 224 -35.12 -16.89 0.35
C SER A 224 -34.55 -16.22 1.60
N GLY A 225 -33.32 -15.70 1.47
CA GLY A 225 -32.75 -14.71 2.38
C GLY A 225 -32.79 -13.32 1.73
N LYS A 226 -33.43 -12.35 2.41
CA LYS A 226 -33.79 -11.04 1.83
C LYS A 226 -33.23 -9.87 2.64
N ASN A 227 -32.83 -8.80 1.95
CA ASN A 227 -32.37 -7.54 2.54
C ASN A 227 -31.24 -7.73 3.57
N ILE A 228 -30.28 -8.62 3.28
CA ILE A 228 -29.18 -8.94 4.20
C ILE A 228 -28.09 -7.88 4.05
N THR A 229 -27.72 -7.19 5.13
CA THR A 229 -26.77 -6.07 5.11
C THR A 229 -25.56 -6.32 6.00
N ILE A 230 -24.35 -6.29 5.44
CA ILE A 230 -23.09 -6.31 6.20
C ILE A 230 -22.38 -4.96 6.05
N THR A 231 -22.06 -4.36 7.20
CA THR A 231 -21.45 -3.02 7.33
C THR A 231 -20.12 -3.04 8.08
N GLY A 232 -19.83 -4.12 8.81
CA GLY A 232 -18.61 -4.27 9.60
C GLY A 232 -18.53 -5.65 10.26
N GLY A 233 -17.51 -5.84 11.11
CA GLY A 233 -17.23 -7.11 11.79
C GLY A 233 -16.46 -8.12 10.93
N THR A 234 -16.23 -9.30 11.50
CA THR A 234 -15.70 -10.48 10.81
C THR A 234 -16.81 -11.51 10.70
N VAL A 235 -17.22 -11.85 9.49
CA VAL A 235 -18.36 -12.73 9.21
C VAL A 235 -17.90 -13.97 8.45
N THR A 236 -18.14 -15.15 9.01
CA THR A 236 -17.97 -16.45 8.34
C THR A 236 -19.34 -17.09 8.22
N ALA A 237 -19.82 -17.32 7.01
CA ALA A 237 -21.17 -17.84 6.75
C ALA A 237 -21.10 -19.07 5.84
N THR A 238 -21.62 -20.20 6.32
CA THR A 238 -21.53 -21.50 5.63
C THR A 238 -22.92 -22.10 5.46
N GLY A 239 -23.32 -22.35 4.22
CA GLY A 239 -24.57 -23.02 3.90
C GLY A 239 -24.49 -24.55 4.10
N GLY A 240 -25.63 -25.17 4.38
CA GLY A 240 -25.77 -26.62 4.26
C GLY A 240 -25.81 -27.08 2.80
N GLY A 241 -25.86 -28.39 2.56
CA GLY A 241 -25.90 -28.97 1.21
C GLY A 241 -27.04 -28.38 0.37
N GLY A 242 -26.71 -27.78 -0.79
CA GLY A 242 -27.67 -27.11 -1.65
C GLY A 242 -28.05 -25.68 -1.25
N ALA A 243 -27.44 -25.06 -0.24
CA ALA A 243 -27.80 -23.71 0.24
C ALA A 243 -26.61 -22.75 0.31
N ALA A 244 -26.91 -21.44 0.21
CA ALA A 244 -25.89 -20.41 0.11
C ALA A 244 -25.17 -20.12 1.45
N GLY A 245 -23.94 -19.61 1.38
CA GLY A 245 -23.26 -19.06 2.55
C GLY A 245 -24.05 -17.89 3.13
N ILE A 246 -24.35 -16.89 2.28
CA ILE A 246 -25.25 -15.78 2.58
C ILE A 246 -26.34 -15.71 1.50
N GLY A 247 -27.60 -15.81 1.90
CA GLY A 247 -28.76 -15.71 1.00
C GLY A 247 -29.77 -16.84 1.16
N GLY A 248 -30.06 -17.57 0.10
CA GLY A 248 -31.17 -18.52 0.03
C GLY A 248 -30.84 -19.98 0.36
N GLY A 249 -31.87 -20.72 0.78
CA GLY A 249 -31.82 -22.18 0.97
C GLY A 249 -31.97 -22.98 -0.33
N ARG A 250 -31.85 -24.30 -0.22
CA ARG A 250 -31.97 -25.26 -1.33
C ARG A 250 -33.38 -25.27 -1.94
N GLN A 251 -33.50 -25.64 -3.21
CA GLN A 251 -34.75 -25.85 -3.94
C GLN A 251 -35.48 -24.55 -4.36
N GLY A 252 -34.75 -23.51 -4.76
CA GLY A 252 -35.29 -22.25 -5.28
C GLY A 252 -35.13 -21.05 -4.35
N GLY A 253 -34.70 -21.27 -3.11
CA GLY A 253 -34.42 -20.21 -2.15
C GLY A 253 -33.39 -19.23 -2.69
N SER A 254 -33.80 -17.97 -2.87
CA SER A 254 -33.00 -16.95 -3.56
C SER A 254 -32.32 -16.01 -2.57
N GLY A 255 -31.17 -15.46 -2.96
CA GLY A 255 -30.51 -14.37 -2.24
C GLY A 255 -30.96 -13.05 -2.83
N GLU A 256 -31.76 -12.28 -2.10
CA GLU A 256 -32.40 -11.06 -2.58
C GLU A 256 -31.90 -9.82 -1.82
N ASN A 257 -31.47 -8.78 -2.52
CA ASN A 257 -31.02 -7.50 -1.95
C ASN A 257 -29.89 -7.65 -0.90
N ILE A 258 -28.87 -8.47 -1.19
CA ILE A 258 -27.72 -8.66 -0.28
C ILE A 258 -26.72 -7.54 -0.50
N THR A 259 -26.41 -6.77 0.54
CA THR A 259 -25.54 -5.59 0.48
C THR A 259 -24.35 -5.72 1.45
N ILE A 260 -23.12 -5.59 0.94
CA ILE A 260 -21.89 -5.55 1.73
C ILE A 260 -21.18 -4.22 1.48
N THR A 261 -20.94 -3.46 2.56
CA THR A 261 -20.26 -2.14 2.51
C THR A 261 -18.96 -2.10 3.31
N GLY A 262 -18.72 -3.10 4.16
CA GLY A 262 -17.57 -3.15 5.06
C GLY A 262 -17.44 -4.50 5.77
N GLY A 263 -16.40 -4.61 6.60
CA GLY A 263 -16.06 -5.85 7.32
C GLY A 263 -15.17 -6.80 6.53
N THR A 264 -14.88 -7.96 7.13
CA THR A 264 -14.22 -9.10 6.50
C THR A 264 -15.25 -10.21 6.39
N VAL A 265 -15.64 -10.59 5.18
CA VAL A 265 -16.73 -11.54 4.92
C VAL A 265 -16.19 -12.75 4.15
N THR A 266 -16.35 -13.94 4.73
CA THR A 266 -16.11 -15.22 4.08
C THR A 266 -17.45 -15.96 3.99
N ALA A 267 -17.91 -16.22 2.77
CA ALA A 267 -19.21 -16.82 2.50
C ALA A 267 -19.05 -18.06 1.62
N THR A 268 -19.44 -19.23 2.13
CA THR A 268 -19.25 -20.53 1.47
C THR A 268 -20.58 -21.23 1.28
N GLY A 269 -20.96 -21.47 0.03
CA GLY A 269 -22.13 -22.28 -0.33
C GLY A 269 -21.86 -23.76 -0.11
N GLY A 270 -22.92 -24.54 0.10
CA GLY A 270 -22.86 -25.98 -0.06
C GLY A 270 -22.79 -26.39 -1.53
N ASP A 271 -22.66 -27.70 -1.77
CA ASP A 271 -22.81 -28.30 -3.11
C ASP A 271 -24.06 -27.76 -3.84
N GLY A 272 -23.92 -27.35 -5.09
CA GLY A 272 -25.01 -26.77 -5.90
C GLY A 272 -25.51 -25.38 -5.49
N ALA A 273 -24.83 -24.67 -4.57
CA ALA A 273 -25.22 -23.31 -4.13
C ALA A 273 -24.08 -22.28 -4.16
N ALA A 274 -24.46 -21.00 -4.27
CA ALA A 274 -23.51 -19.89 -4.33
C ALA A 274 -22.90 -19.53 -2.97
N GLY A 275 -21.72 -18.89 -2.98
CA GLY A 275 -21.13 -18.30 -1.77
C GLY A 275 -22.02 -17.18 -1.23
N ILE A 276 -22.36 -16.23 -2.10
CA ILE A 276 -23.32 -15.15 -1.83
C ILE A 276 -24.41 -15.16 -2.90
N GLY A 277 -25.67 -15.39 -2.51
CA GLY A 277 -26.81 -15.40 -3.41
C GLY A 277 -27.74 -16.59 -3.22
N GLY A 278 -28.00 -17.35 -4.27
CA GLY A 278 -29.00 -18.43 -4.27
C GLY A 278 -28.50 -19.82 -3.87
N GLY A 279 -29.39 -20.65 -3.33
CA GLY A 279 -29.20 -22.10 -3.21
C GLY A 279 -29.39 -22.84 -4.54
N ASP A 280 -29.47 -24.18 -4.53
CA ASP A 280 -29.86 -24.99 -5.71
C ASP A 280 -31.19 -24.45 -6.29
N ARG A 281 -31.19 -24.10 -7.57
CA ARG A 281 -32.27 -23.42 -8.33
C ARG A 281 -32.63 -22.01 -7.85
N GLY A 282 -32.00 -21.53 -6.79
CA GLY A 282 -32.15 -20.19 -6.24
C GLY A 282 -31.30 -19.18 -7.00
N SER A 283 -31.85 -17.99 -7.25
CA SER A 283 -31.13 -16.91 -7.92
C SER A 283 -30.42 -15.98 -6.93
N GLY A 284 -29.35 -15.35 -7.35
CA GLY A 284 -28.77 -14.18 -6.68
C GLY A 284 -29.30 -12.91 -7.36
N LYS A 285 -30.11 -12.12 -6.66
CA LYS A 285 -30.82 -10.95 -7.23
C LYS A 285 -30.55 -9.69 -6.42
N GLY A 286 -30.04 -8.64 -7.07
CA GLY A 286 -29.74 -7.36 -6.41
C GLY A 286 -28.58 -7.47 -5.41
N LEU A 287 -27.48 -8.10 -5.83
CA LEU A 287 -26.30 -8.30 -4.98
C LEU A 287 -25.36 -7.10 -5.11
N THR A 288 -25.05 -6.41 -4.01
CA THR A 288 -24.23 -5.19 -4.02
C THR A 288 -23.03 -5.33 -3.09
N ILE A 289 -21.81 -5.11 -3.61
CA ILE A 289 -20.59 -4.98 -2.80
C ILE A 289 -19.95 -3.62 -3.06
N ALA A 290 -19.95 -2.75 -2.06
CA ALA A 290 -19.39 -1.40 -2.11
C ALA A 290 -18.11 -1.24 -1.27
N GLY A 291 -17.73 -2.24 -0.47
CA GLY A 291 -16.56 -2.17 0.40
C GLY A 291 -16.33 -3.44 1.22
N GLY A 292 -15.31 -3.39 2.09
CA GLY A 292 -14.85 -4.53 2.87
C GLY A 292 -13.92 -5.48 2.10
N THR A 293 -13.53 -6.57 2.75
CA THR A 293 -12.79 -7.69 2.15
C THR A 293 -13.75 -8.88 2.08
N VAL A 294 -14.16 -9.25 0.87
CA VAL A 294 -15.17 -10.30 0.63
C VAL A 294 -14.52 -11.48 -0.09
N THR A 295 -14.66 -12.68 0.45
CA THR A 295 -14.33 -13.95 -0.20
C THR A 295 -15.61 -14.77 -0.30
N ALA A 296 -16.04 -15.07 -1.52
CA ALA A 296 -17.28 -15.77 -1.81
C ALA A 296 -16.99 -17.03 -2.62
N THR A 297 -17.27 -18.20 -2.03
CA THR A 297 -16.99 -19.52 -2.59
C THR A 297 -18.29 -20.29 -2.81
N GLY A 298 -18.66 -20.52 -4.06
CA GLY A 298 -19.77 -21.40 -4.43
C GLY A 298 -19.33 -22.87 -4.52
N GLY A 299 -20.29 -23.79 -4.45
CA GLY A 299 -20.08 -25.20 -4.72
C GLY A 299 -19.93 -25.51 -6.21
N ASP A 300 -19.90 -26.80 -6.54
CA ASP A 300 -19.80 -27.28 -7.93
C ASP A 300 -20.95 -26.74 -8.80
N MET A 301 -20.64 -26.41 -10.06
CA MET A 301 -21.59 -25.87 -11.05
C MET A 301 -22.31 -24.55 -10.66
N THR A 302 -21.74 -23.74 -9.76
CA THR A 302 -22.38 -22.49 -9.26
C THR A 302 -21.56 -21.23 -9.48
N ALA A 303 -22.18 -20.07 -9.20
CA ALA A 303 -21.48 -18.79 -9.05
C ALA A 303 -20.86 -18.65 -7.65
N GLY A 304 -19.67 -18.06 -7.54
CA GLY A 304 -19.15 -17.56 -6.26
C GLY A 304 -20.06 -16.48 -5.67
N ILE A 305 -20.46 -15.51 -6.51
CA ILE A 305 -21.43 -14.45 -6.23
C ILE A 305 -22.53 -14.50 -7.29
N GLY A 306 -23.77 -14.83 -6.91
CA GLY A 306 -24.92 -14.89 -7.82
C GLY A 306 -25.79 -16.12 -7.64
N GLY A 307 -26.04 -16.84 -8.74
CA GLY A 307 -26.93 -18.00 -8.75
C GLY A 307 -26.29 -19.31 -8.25
N GLY A 308 -27.08 -20.14 -7.57
CA GLY A 308 -26.77 -21.56 -7.43
C GLY A 308 -27.02 -22.33 -8.74
N THR A 309 -26.94 -23.66 -8.72
CA THR A 309 -27.17 -24.48 -9.92
C THR A 309 -28.56 -24.22 -10.52
N ARG A 310 -28.65 -23.89 -11.81
CA ARG A 310 -29.87 -23.41 -12.53
C ARG A 310 -30.44 -22.07 -12.03
N GLY A 311 -29.77 -21.40 -11.10
CA GLY A 311 -30.12 -20.10 -10.57
C GLY A 311 -29.48 -18.96 -11.37
N SER A 312 -30.23 -17.89 -11.60
CA SER A 312 -29.71 -16.71 -12.30
C SER A 312 -28.87 -15.82 -11.39
N GLY A 313 -27.89 -15.12 -11.97
CA GLY A 313 -27.25 -13.94 -11.38
C GLY A 313 -27.80 -12.67 -12.00
N GLU A 314 -28.60 -11.92 -11.25
CA GLU A 314 -29.33 -10.75 -11.76
C GLU A 314 -29.01 -9.49 -10.94
N ASN A 315 -28.63 -8.41 -11.63
CA ASN A 315 -28.34 -7.10 -11.00
C ASN A 315 -27.25 -7.21 -9.92
N ILE A 316 -26.07 -7.71 -10.31
CA ILE A 316 -24.90 -7.83 -9.43
C ILE A 316 -24.01 -6.61 -9.63
N THR A 317 -23.78 -5.81 -8.58
CA THR A 317 -22.96 -4.59 -8.62
C THR A 317 -21.77 -4.69 -7.67
N ILE A 318 -20.56 -4.51 -8.18
CA ILE A 318 -19.35 -4.36 -7.35
C ILE A 318 -18.76 -2.96 -7.58
N ALA A 319 -18.90 -2.10 -6.57
CA ALA A 319 -18.50 -0.69 -6.59
C ALA A 319 -17.26 -0.40 -5.72
N GLY A 320 -16.78 -1.36 -4.92
CA GLY A 320 -15.64 -1.14 -4.03
C GLY A 320 -15.22 -2.38 -3.23
N GLY A 321 -14.09 -2.26 -2.50
CA GLY A 321 -13.57 -3.30 -1.62
C GLY A 321 -12.53 -4.22 -2.27
N THR A 322 -12.13 -5.25 -1.55
CA THR A 322 -11.32 -6.37 -2.07
C THR A 322 -12.24 -7.57 -2.21
N VAL A 323 -12.63 -7.93 -3.43
CA VAL A 323 -13.59 -9.01 -3.69
C VAL A 323 -12.89 -10.19 -4.37
N THR A 324 -12.98 -11.36 -3.77
CA THR A 324 -12.53 -12.63 -4.35
C THR A 324 -13.73 -13.53 -4.50
N ALA A 325 -14.00 -13.97 -5.73
CA ALA A 325 -15.19 -14.74 -6.08
C ALA A 325 -14.77 -16.01 -6.82
N THR A 326 -15.22 -17.16 -6.35
CA THR A 326 -14.87 -18.47 -6.92
C THR A 326 -16.07 -19.39 -6.86
N GLY A 327 -16.58 -19.81 -8.01
CA GLY A 327 -17.61 -20.85 -8.09
C GLY A 327 -17.20 -21.96 -9.03
N GLY A 328 -17.88 -23.11 -8.93
CA GLY A 328 -17.61 -24.28 -9.77
C GLY A 328 -17.96 -24.10 -11.26
N GLU A 329 -18.78 -23.10 -11.60
CA GLU A 329 -19.00 -22.64 -12.98
C GLU A 329 -18.36 -21.26 -13.18
N ASP A 330 -18.81 -20.26 -12.39
CA ASP A 330 -18.38 -18.86 -12.53
C ASP A 330 -17.97 -18.23 -11.21
N GLY A 331 -17.10 -17.22 -11.26
CA GLY A 331 -16.82 -16.39 -10.09
C GLY A 331 -18.00 -15.48 -9.76
N ILE A 332 -18.53 -14.79 -10.77
CA ILE A 332 -19.64 -13.85 -10.62
C ILE A 332 -20.67 -14.07 -11.75
N GLY A 333 -21.92 -14.32 -11.41
CA GLY A 333 -23.02 -14.45 -12.38
C GLY A 333 -24.00 -15.58 -12.10
N GLY A 334 -24.32 -16.38 -13.11
CA GLY A 334 -25.22 -17.52 -12.97
C GLY A 334 -24.49 -18.76 -12.44
N GLY A 335 -25.23 -19.71 -11.86
CA GLY A 335 -24.75 -21.09 -11.85
C GLY A 335 -25.02 -21.75 -13.21
N ALA A 336 -24.55 -22.99 -13.39
CA ALA A 336 -24.76 -23.72 -14.64
C ALA A 336 -26.24 -23.78 -15.02
N TRP A 337 -26.54 -23.51 -16.30
CA TRP A 337 -27.89 -23.33 -16.87
C TRP A 337 -28.72 -22.15 -16.30
N GLY A 338 -28.17 -21.34 -15.40
CA GLY A 338 -28.74 -20.07 -14.97
C GLY A 338 -28.40 -18.92 -15.93
N ALA A 339 -29.22 -17.87 -15.97
CA ALA A 339 -28.92 -16.69 -16.76
C ALA A 339 -28.07 -15.68 -15.97
N ALA A 340 -27.26 -14.88 -16.66
CA ALA A 340 -26.50 -13.79 -16.05
C ALA A 340 -26.86 -12.45 -16.70
N GLN A 341 -27.36 -11.50 -15.90
CA GLN A 341 -27.91 -10.23 -16.39
C GLN A 341 -27.50 -9.07 -15.48
N HIS A 342 -27.12 -7.95 -16.11
CA HIS A 342 -26.73 -6.71 -15.43
C HIS A 342 -25.64 -6.91 -14.36
N ILE A 343 -24.53 -7.53 -14.74
CA ILE A 343 -23.31 -7.54 -13.93
C ILE A 343 -22.56 -6.21 -14.17
N LYS A 344 -22.39 -5.43 -13.10
CA LYS A 344 -21.74 -4.12 -13.10
C LYS A 344 -20.50 -4.19 -12.20
N ILE A 345 -19.34 -3.77 -12.71
CA ILE A 345 -18.13 -3.62 -11.90
C ILE A 345 -17.56 -2.21 -12.12
N THR A 346 -17.65 -1.39 -11.09
CA THR A 346 -17.35 0.04 -11.17
C THR A 346 -16.29 0.50 -10.18
N GLY A 347 -15.85 -0.36 -9.27
CA GLY A 347 -14.76 -0.06 -8.33
C GLY A 347 -14.25 -1.30 -7.58
N GLY A 348 -13.27 -1.08 -6.71
CA GLY A 348 -12.63 -2.13 -5.92
C GLY A 348 -11.45 -2.81 -6.62
N SER A 349 -11.02 -3.94 -6.06
CA SER A 349 -10.15 -4.93 -6.71
C SER A 349 -10.91 -6.26 -6.72
N VAL A 350 -11.21 -6.80 -7.89
CA VAL A 350 -12.18 -7.89 -8.09
C VAL A 350 -11.52 -9.09 -8.78
N LYS A 351 -11.17 -10.11 -8.00
CA LYS A 351 -10.57 -11.35 -8.48
C LYS A 351 -11.66 -12.42 -8.63
N ALA A 352 -12.05 -12.72 -9.86
CA ALA A 352 -12.96 -13.82 -10.20
C ALA A 352 -12.22 -14.88 -11.02
N ASN A 353 -12.57 -16.16 -10.90
CA ASN A 353 -12.07 -17.19 -11.83
C ASN A 353 -12.65 -16.97 -13.24
N SER A 354 -13.92 -16.58 -13.31
CA SER A 354 -14.60 -16.10 -14.53
C SER A 354 -15.82 -15.24 -14.17
N ILE A 355 -16.43 -14.61 -15.16
CA ILE A 355 -17.68 -13.86 -15.02
C ILE A 355 -18.57 -14.24 -16.21
N SER A 356 -19.82 -14.62 -15.96
CA SER A 356 -20.71 -15.22 -16.98
C SER A 356 -20.98 -14.33 -18.20
N THR A 357 -20.83 -13.01 -18.05
CA THR A 357 -20.99 -12.00 -19.11
C THR A 357 -19.96 -10.89 -18.93
N THR A 358 -19.67 -10.15 -20.01
CA THR A 358 -18.82 -8.95 -19.91
C THR A 358 -19.47 -7.94 -18.97
N PRO A 359 -18.84 -7.57 -17.85
CA PRO A 359 -19.40 -6.62 -16.91
C PRO A 359 -19.40 -5.20 -17.48
N THR A 360 -20.24 -4.31 -16.94
CA THR A 360 -20.35 -2.92 -17.39
C THR A 360 -20.01 -1.88 -16.32
N ASP A 361 -19.73 -0.65 -16.77
CA ASP A 361 -19.58 0.55 -15.92
C ASP A 361 -20.94 1.12 -15.48
N ASP A 362 -20.94 2.30 -14.85
CA ASP A 362 -22.17 2.95 -14.40
C ASP A 362 -23.09 3.43 -15.53
N ASN A 363 -22.54 3.63 -16.73
CA ASN A 363 -23.21 4.14 -17.93
C ASN A 363 -23.62 3.01 -18.90
N GLY A 364 -23.22 1.76 -18.63
CA GLY A 364 -23.48 0.60 -19.49
C GLY A 364 -22.36 0.27 -20.49
N HIS A 365 -21.20 0.92 -20.43
CA HIS A 365 -20.04 0.55 -21.24
C HIS A 365 -19.41 -0.75 -20.74
N ASN A 366 -19.02 -1.66 -21.64
CA ASN A 366 -18.26 -2.85 -21.28
C ASN A 366 -16.93 -2.49 -20.59
N VAL A 367 -16.61 -3.21 -19.51
CA VAL A 367 -15.33 -3.11 -18.79
C VAL A 367 -14.63 -4.46 -18.72
N TYR A 368 -13.30 -4.43 -18.81
CA TYR A 368 -12.44 -5.59 -19.02
C TYR A 368 -11.33 -5.62 -17.96
N LEU A 369 -10.87 -6.83 -17.64
CA LEU A 369 -9.92 -7.05 -16.55
C LEU A 369 -8.53 -6.50 -16.89
N VAL A 370 -8.01 -5.68 -15.97
CA VAL A 370 -6.63 -5.19 -15.89
C VAL A 370 -5.99 -5.80 -14.64
N LYS A 371 -4.87 -6.50 -14.83
CA LYS A 371 -4.05 -7.02 -13.73
C LYS A 371 -2.85 -6.11 -13.51
N LEU A 372 -2.86 -5.33 -12.44
CA LEU A 372 -1.70 -4.54 -12.00
C LEU A 372 -1.00 -5.30 -10.86
N GLU A 373 0.03 -6.04 -11.22
CA GLU A 373 0.77 -6.95 -10.33
C GLU A 373 1.79 -6.20 -9.45
N ASN A 374 2.37 -6.91 -8.47
CA ASN A 374 3.43 -6.39 -7.59
C ASN A 374 3.04 -5.12 -6.80
N GLN A 375 1.78 -4.98 -6.35
CA GLN A 375 1.26 -3.77 -5.67
C GLN A 375 1.19 -3.91 -4.13
N ASP A 376 2.21 -4.50 -3.51
CA ASP A 376 2.30 -4.65 -2.04
C ASP A 376 2.21 -3.31 -1.31
N SER A 377 1.46 -3.27 -0.21
CA SER A 377 1.16 -2.06 0.58
C SER A 377 0.44 -0.92 -0.17
N VAL A 378 0.03 -1.13 -1.43
CA VAL A 378 -0.82 -0.19 -2.17
C VAL A 378 -2.29 -0.53 -1.90
N ASN A 379 -3.07 0.48 -1.50
CA ASN A 379 -4.52 0.33 -1.24
C ASN A 379 -5.41 1.13 -2.21
N GLU A 380 -4.82 2.02 -3.03
CA GLU A 380 -5.54 2.84 -4.00
C GLU A 380 -4.81 2.89 -5.35
N VAL A 381 -5.57 2.85 -6.45
CA VAL A 381 -5.09 3.12 -7.82
C VAL A 381 -5.94 4.25 -8.39
N THR A 382 -5.31 5.31 -8.91
CA THR A 382 -6.01 6.39 -9.62
C THR A 382 -5.84 6.21 -11.12
N VAL A 383 -6.96 6.03 -11.82
CA VAL A 383 -7.06 5.86 -13.27
C VAL A 383 -7.30 7.21 -13.93
N ASP A 384 -6.68 7.44 -15.08
CA ASP A 384 -6.77 8.63 -15.94
C ASP A 384 -6.63 9.96 -15.16
N SER A 385 -5.63 10.00 -14.27
CA SER A 385 -5.45 11.00 -13.18
C SER A 385 -5.44 12.47 -13.62
N GLY A 386 -4.98 12.76 -14.84
CA GLY A 386 -4.93 14.09 -15.45
C GLY A 386 -6.14 14.45 -16.32
N THR A 387 -7.22 13.65 -16.32
CA THR A 387 -8.38 13.82 -17.21
C THR A 387 -9.68 14.07 -16.47
N ALA A 388 -10.72 14.50 -17.18
CA ALA A 388 -12.09 14.58 -16.66
C ALA A 388 -12.70 13.20 -16.30
N ASN A 389 -12.09 12.09 -16.74
CA ASN A 389 -12.55 10.72 -16.44
C ASN A 389 -11.89 10.13 -15.18
N LYS A 390 -11.11 10.92 -14.43
CA LYS A 390 -10.34 10.49 -13.25
C LYS A 390 -11.20 9.66 -12.29
N LYS A 391 -10.78 8.42 -12.00
CA LYS A 391 -11.46 7.53 -11.05
C LYS A 391 -10.45 6.85 -10.11
N THR A 392 -10.72 6.85 -8.82
CA THR A 392 -9.86 6.18 -7.81
C THR A 392 -10.52 4.89 -7.33
N PHE A 393 -9.85 3.78 -7.60
CA PHE A 393 -10.24 2.43 -7.15
C PHE A 393 -9.56 2.15 -5.80
N LYS A 394 -10.33 1.72 -4.80
CA LYS A 394 -9.84 1.45 -3.44
C LYS A 394 -10.13 0.01 -3.02
N ARG A 395 -9.15 -0.65 -2.41
CA ARG A 395 -9.28 -2.02 -1.86
C ARG A 395 -9.08 -2.01 -0.34
N ALA A 396 -9.71 -2.95 0.36
CA ALA A 396 -9.69 -3.03 1.83
C ALA A 396 -8.50 -3.84 2.39
N GLY A 397 -7.73 -4.48 1.51
CA GLY A 397 -6.55 -5.29 1.81
C GLY A 397 -6.10 -6.09 0.59
N SER A 398 -5.09 -6.93 0.74
CA SER A 398 -4.70 -7.92 -0.27
C SER A 398 -5.80 -8.96 -0.50
N HIS A 399 -5.78 -9.64 -1.64
CA HIS A 399 -6.59 -10.83 -1.88
C HIS A 399 -6.07 -12.01 -1.01
N PRO A 400 -6.82 -13.13 -0.91
CA PRO A 400 -6.34 -14.36 -0.26
C PRO A 400 -4.97 -14.84 -0.74
N ASP A 401 -4.35 -15.71 0.05
CA ASP A 401 -3.01 -16.26 -0.21
C ASP A 401 -1.89 -15.22 -0.36
N ARG A 402 -2.12 -14.02 0.21
CA ARG A 402 -1.23 -12.84 0.17
C ARG A 402 -1.06 -12.23 -1.23
N ASP A 403 -2.01 -12.47 -2.13
CA ASP A 403 -2.00 -11.88 -3.46
C ASP A 403 -2.18 -10.36 -3.42
N THR A 404 -1.11 -9.65 -3.79
CA THR A 404 -1.05 -8.17 -3.76
C THR A 404 -1.43 -7.52 -5.09
N THR A 405 -1.85 -8.29 -6.09
CA THR A 405 -2.32 -7.82 -7.40
C THR A 405 -3.58 -6.95 -7.27
N PHE A 406 -3.69 -5.90 -8.06
CA PHE A 406 -4.94 -5.18 -8.31
C PHE A 406 -5.64 -5.75 -9.53
N TYR A 407 -6.90 -6.17 -9.37
CA TYR A 407 -7.77 -6.65 -10.44
C TYR A 407 -8.82 -5.57 -10.72
N LEU A 408 -8.51 -4.65 -11.63
CA LEU A 408 -9.36 -3.53 -11.99
C LEU A 408 -10.21 -3.87 -13.21
N TYR A 409 -11.41 -3.31 -13.32
CA TYR A 409 -12.25 -3.44 -14.52
C TYR A 409 -12.42 -2.08 -15.18
N LEU A 410 -11.80 -1.89 -16.35
CA LEU A 410 -11.73 -0.61 -17.07
C LEU A 410 -12.32 -0.72 -18.48
N THR A 411 -12.79 0.41 -19.03
CA THR A 411 -13.37 0.46 -20.39
C THR A 411 -12.34 0.10 -21.45
N GLY A 412 -12.76 -0.52 -22.56
CA GLY A 412 -11.87 -0.98 -23.66
C GLY A 412 -11.17 0.14 -24.45
N LYS A 413 -10.22 0.82 -23.83
CA LYS A 413 -9.34 1.88 -24.37
C LYS A 413 -8.05 1.92 -23.54
N GLY A 414 -7.00 2.58 -24.03
CA GLY A 414 -5.78 2.81 -23.24
C GLY A 414 -6.06 3.65 -21.99
N HIS A 415 -5.39 3.32 -20.88
CA HIS A 415 -5.60 3.94 -19.56
C HIS A 415 -4.26 4.22 -18.83
N ASP A 416 -4.20 5.36 -18.13
CA ASP A 416 -3.07 5.72 -17.27
C ASP A 416 -3.37 5.37 -15.81
N LEU A 417 -2.48 4.63 -15.15
CA LEU A 417 -2.66 4.14 -13.78
C LEU A 417 -1.58 4.72 -12.86
N LEU A 418 -1.98 5.47 -11.84
CA LEU A 418 -1.10 6.04 -10.82
C LEU A 418 -1.30 5.31 -9.47
N THR A 419 -0.21 4.81 -8.89
CA THR A 419 -0.19 4.26 -7.52
C THR A 419 0.94 4.89 -6.70
N SER A 420 1.01 4.58 -5.40
CA SER A 420 2.14 5.00 -4.55
C SER A 420 3.49 4.36 -4.92
N LYS A 421 3.51 3.38 -5.84
CA LYS A 421 4.74 2.81 -6.41
C LYS A 421 5.19 3.47 -7.73
N GLY A 422 4.32 4.25 -8.39
CA GLY A 422 4.63 4.95 -9.64
C GLY A 422 3.49 4.99 -10.64
N GLU A 423 3.83 5.32 -11.89
CA GLU A 423 2.91 5.39 -13.02
C GLU A 423 3.08 4.18 -13.95
N TYR A 424 1.95 3.66 -14.43
CA TYR A 424 1.85 2.52 -15.35
C TYR A 424 0.88 2.86 -16.48
N LYS A 425 1.08 2.26 -17.66
CA LYS A 425 0.14 2.34 -18.78
C LYS A 425 -0.50 0.98 -18.99
N ALA A 426 -1.84 0.95 -19.06
CA ALA A 426 -2.61 -0.21 -19.46
C ALA A 426 -3.02 -0.03 -20.92
N GLU A 427 -2.38 -0.79 -21.81
CA GLU A 427 -2.60 -0.74 -23.25
C GLU A 427 -3.70 -1.74 -23.64
N TRP A 428 -4.62 -1.30 -24.49
CA TRP A 428 -5.80 -2.06 -24.88
C TRP A 428 -5.62 -2.74 -26.23
N ASN A 429 -5.77 -4.07 -26.27
CA ASN A 429 -5.79 -4.86 -27.50
C ASN A 429 -7.25 -5.23 -27.87
N GLY A 430 -7.83 -4.46 -28.78
CA GLY A 430 -9.20 -4.66 -29.28
C GLY A 430 -9.41 -5.94 -30.11
N ASN A 431 -8.34 -6.65 -30.52
CA ASN A 431 -8.48 -7.94 -31.20
C ASN A 431 -8.66 -9.11 -30.20
N THR A 432 -8.13 -8.97 -28.98
CA THR A 432 -8.20 -9.98 -27.92
C THR A 432 -9.12 -9.57 -26.76
N ASN A 433 -9.67 -8.36 -26.78
CA ASN A 433 -10.41 -7.72 -25.69
C ASN A 433 -9.67 -7.78 -24.33
N ALA A 434 -8.35 -7.57 -24.36
CA ALA A 434 -7.48 -7.75 -23.20
C ALA A 434 -6.53 -6.55 -23.03
N PHE A 435 -6.05 -6.39 -21.80
CA PHE A 435 -5.08 -5.36 -21.42
C PHE A 435 -3.68 -5.94 -21.21
N THR A 436 -2.67 -5.16 -21.59
CA THR A 436 -1.26 -5.39 -21.25
C THR A 436 -0.71 -4.21 -20.46
N ILE A 437 0.06 -4.50 -19.41
CA ILE A 437 0.85 -3.52 -18.66
C ILE A 437 2.30 -3.99 -18.70
N PHE A 438 3.21 -3.08 -19.04
CA PHE A 438 4.65 -3.35 -19.01
C PHE A 438 5.17 -3.38 -17.57
N ASP A 439 5.82 -4.46 -17.16
CA ASP A 439 6.46 -4.58 -15.84
C ASP A 439 7.94 -4.12 -15.88
N PRO A 440 8.27 -2.93 -15.36
CA PRO A 440 9.66 -2.47 -15.29
C PRO A 440 10.53 -3.28 -14.31
N ALA A 441 9.97 -4.06 -13.39
CA ALA A 441 10.77 -4.92 -12.50
C ALA A 441 11.35 -6.14 -13.23
N ASN A 442 10.65 -6.66 -14.25
CA ASN A 442 10.94 -7.97 -14.85
C ASN A 442 11.39 -7.93 -16.33
N VAL A 443 11.99 -6.83 -16.78
CA VAL A 443 12.55 -6.67 -18.13
C VAL A 443 13.53 -7.80 -18.49
N LYS A 444 13.28 -8.48 -19.62
CA LYS A 444 14.07 -9.61 -20.14
C LYS A 444 14.93 -9.26 -21.35
N SER A 445 14.49 -8.31 -22.19
CA SER A 445 15.23 -7.89 -23.38
C SER A 445 15.32 -6.37 -23.48
N MET A 446 16.36 -5.90 -24.16
CA MET A 446 16.61 -4.50 -24.48
C MET A 446 17.30 -4.45 -25.85
N SER A 447 16.75 -3.70 -26.80
CA SER A 447 17.29 -3.55 -28.15
C SER A 447 17.15 -2.13 -28.66
N VAL A 448 18.06 -1.71 -29.54
CA VAL A 448 17.92 -0.43 -30.27
C VAL A 448 17.02 -0.69 -31.49
N THR A 449 15.87 -0.03 -31.54
CA THR A 449 14.92 -0.13 -32.67
C THR A 449 15.08 1.01 -33.67
N SER A 450 15.41 2.22 -33.20
CA SER A 450 15.76 3.36 -34.06
C SER A 450 17.13 3.90 -33.66
N GLN A 451 17.97 4.18 -34.65
CA GLN A 451 19.33 4.69 -34.44
C GLN A 451 19.33 6.21 -34.23
N PRO A 452 20.33 6.80 -33.54
CA PRO A 452 20.46 8.25 -33.43
C PRO A 452 20.50 8.89 -34.82
N THR A 453 19.80 10.01 -35.00
CA THR A 453 19.81 10.76 -36.26
C THR A 453 21.21 11.21 -36.69
N LYS A 454 22.13 11.38 -35.72
CA LYS A 454 23.52 11.77 -35.94
C LYS A 454 24.51 10.73 -35.41
N LEU A 455 25.26 10.13 -36.35
CA LEU A 455 26.35 9.18 -36.09
C LEU A 455 27.70 9.67 -36.65
N LYS A 456 27.75 10.86 -37.25
CA LYS A 456 28.96 11.51 -37.78
C LYS A 456 29.19 12.80 -37.01
N TYR A 457 30.42 12.98 -36.52
CA TYR A 457 30.80 14.05 -35.61
C TYR A 457 32.19 14.58 -35.94
N THR A 458 32.49 15.79 -35.48
CA THR A 458 33.85 16.35 -35.45
C THR A 458 34.44 16.27 -34.04
N GLU A 459 35.75 16.09 -33.93
CA GLU A 459 36.49 16.11 -32.66
C GLU A 459 36.17 17.39 -31.84
N GLY A 460 35.70 17.20 -30.61
CA GLY A 460 35.26 18.28 -29.70
C GLY A 460 33.76 18.58 -29.73
N GLU A 461 33.02 18.03 -30.69
CA GLU A 461 31.56 18.16 -30.81
C GLU A 461 30.82 17.29 -29.78
N THR A 462 29.65 17.73 -29.31
CA THR A 462 28.84 17.00 -28.34
C THR A 462 28.00 15.90 -29.00
N LEU A 463 28.04 14.69 -28.41
CA LEU A 463 27.18 13.57 -28.77
C LEU A 463 25.70 13.96 -28.62
N ASP A 464 24.89 13.66 -29.64
CA ASP A 464 23.45 13.84 -29.65
C ASP A 464 22.76 12.51 -29.94
N LEU A 465 22.00 12.00 -28.97
CA LEU A 465 21.23 10.78 -29.09
C LEU A 465 19.81 11.00 -29.67
N THR A 466 19.47 12.19 -30.15
CA THR A 466 18.12 12.50 -30.69
C THR A 466 17.72 11.53 -31.82
N GLY A 467 16.55 10.90 -31.67
CA GLY A 467 16.03 9.85 -32.57
C GLY A 467 16.45 8.43 -32.23
N LEU A 468 17.31 8.22 -31.22
CA LEU A 468 17.54 6.91 -30.63
C LEU A 468 16.26 6.41 -29.95
N GLU A 469 15.83 5.18 -30.26
CA GLU A 469 14.74 4.50 -29.57
C GLU A 469 15.22 3.14 -29.08
N VAL A 470 14.94 2.85 -27.81
CA VAL A 470 15.31 1.60 -27.15
C VAL A 470 14.03 0.86 -26.79
N THR A 471 13.78 -0.29 -27.38
CA THR A 471 12.67 -1.15 -26.99
C THR A 471 13.12 -2.06 -25.85
N LEU A 472 12.37 -2.01 -24.75
CA LEU A 472 12.43 -2.98 -23.66
C LEU A 472 11.32 -4.00 -23.83
N GLU A 473 11.57 -5.26 -23.47
CA GLU A 473 10.57 -6.33 -23.44
C GLU A 473 10.58 -7.00 -22.06
N ASP A 474 9.42 -7.18 -21.44
CA ASP A 474 9.29 -7.78 -20.11
C ASP A 474 9.08 -9.31 -20.12
N ALA A 475 8.85 -9.89 -18.94
CA ALA A 475 8.58 -11.32 -18.78
C ALA A 475 7.29 -11.80 -19.45
N ASN A 476 6.38 -10.86 -19.74
CA ASN A 476 5.06 -11.09 -20.31
C ASN A 476 5.03 -10.76 -21.82
N HIS A 477 6.20 -10.54 -22.43
CA HIS A 477 6.39 -10.09 -23.82
C HIS A 477 5.79 -8.70 -24.15
N VAL A 478 5.43 -7.92 -23.13
CA VAL A 478 4.96 -6.54 -23.31
C VAL A 478 6.15 -5.64 -23.63
N LYS A 479 5.98 -4.71 -24.56
CA LYS A 479 7.06 -3.87 -25.09
C LYS A 479 6.86 -2.41 -24.68
N LYS A 480 7.94 -1.78 -24.25
CA LYS A 480 7.99 -0.33 -24.00
C LYS A 480 9.13 0.27 -24.82
N VAL A 481 8.80 1.21 -25.70
CA VAL A 481 9.81 2.09 -26.32
C VAL A 481 10.23 3.14 -25.30
N VAL A 482 11.53 3.42 -25.24
CA VAL A 482 12.15 4.36 -24.31
C VAL A 482 13.10 5.28 -25.07
N THR A 483 12.92 6.59 -24.91
CA THR A 483 13.74 7.64 -25.51
C THR A 483 14.88 8.09 -24.57
N PRO A 484 15.92 8.80 -25.05
CA PRO A 484 17.03 9.27 -24.21
C PRO A 484 16.62 10.14 -23.02
N ALA A 485 15.49 10.86 -23.11
CA ALA A 485 14.94 11.65 -22.01
C ALA A 485 14.39 10.79 -20.86
N GLU A 486 14.05 9.54 -21.13
CA GLU A 486 13.46 8.60 -20.18
C GLU A 486 14.47 7.56 -19.66
N PHE A 487 15.71 7.57 -20.14
CA PHE A 487 16.74 6.57 -19.83
C PHE A 487 16.96 6.41 -18.32
N GLU A 488 17.10 7.52 -17.57
CA GLU A 488 17.29 7.49 -16.12
C GLU A 488 16.10 6.85 -15.38
N ALA A 489 14.87 7.28 -15.70
CA ALA A 489 13.63 6.72 -15.14
C ALA A 489 13.42 5.23 -15.48
N ASN A 490 14.09 4.73 -16.52
CA ASN A 490 14.08 3.33 -16.93
C ASN A 490 15.42 2.61 -16.62
N GLY A 491 16.28 3.18 -15.77
CA GLY A 491 17.54 2.55 -15.34
C GLY A 491 18.50 2.19 -16.48
N ILE A 492 18.40 2.86 -17.63
CA ILE A 492 19.28 2.72 -18.78
C ILE A 492 20.41 3.75 -18.63
N LYS A 493 21.67 3.30 -18.66
CA LYS A 493 22.83 4.19 -18.78
C LYS A 493 23.45 4.07 -20.16
N ALA A 494 23.63 5.21 -20.83
CA ALA A 494 24.44 5.32 -22.05
C ALA A 494 25.92 5.54 -21.69
N THR A 495 26.83 4.97 -22.48
CA THR A 495 28.28 5.19 -22.40
C THR A 495 28.86 5.17 -23.82
N PRO A 496 29.40 6.29 -24.36
CA PRO A 496 29.40 7.64 -23.78
C PRO A 496 27.99 8.19 -23.49
N GLU A 497 27.91 9.10 -22.52
CA GLU A 497 26.65 9.74 -22.09
C GLU A 497 26.21 10.83 -23.08
N ASN A 498 24.90 11.06 -23.19
CA ASN A 498 24.34 12.10 -24.07
C ASN A 498 24.91 13.48 -23.71
N GLY A 499 25.31 14.27 -24.70
CA GLY A 499 25.99 15.55 -24.51
C GLY A 499 27.49 15.47 -24.21
N LYS A 500 28.11 14.29 -24.05
CA LYS A 500 29.59 14.17 -23.92
C LYS A 500 30.26 14.77 -25.17
N LYS A 501 31.26 15.63 -24.98
CA LYS A 501 32.18 16.00 -26.08
C LYS A 501 32.95 14.77 -26.55
N LEU A 502 32.97 14.54 -27.85
CA LEU A 502 33.57 13.36 -28.48
C LEU A 502 35.03 13.61 -28.85
N GLU A 503 35.87 12.63 -28.54
CA GLU A 503 37.28 12.58 -28.89
C GLU A 503 37.49 11.64 -30.09
N LEU A 504 38.66 11.74 -30.74
CA LEU A 504 39.07 10.77 -31.78
C LEU A 504 39.07 9.33 -31.27
N THR A 505 39.26 9.13 -29.96
CA THR A 505 39.24 7.84 -29.26
C THR A 505 37.82 7.25 -29.10
N ASP A 506 36.76 8.03 -29.29
CA ASP A 506 35.37 7.54 -29.36
C ASP A 506 34.98 7.07 -30.77
N GLY A 507 35.76 7.42 -31.80
CA GLY A 507 35.54 6.99 -33.17
C GLY A 507 35.73 5.49 -33.38
N GLY A 508 34.89 4.87 -34.20
CA GLY A 508 34.91 3.42 -34.45
C GLY A 508 34.39 2.59 -33.27
N LYS A 509 33.56 3.19 -32.41
CA LYS A 509 32.90 2.53 -31.27
C LYS A 509 31.42 2.93 -31.23
N PRO A 510 30.52 2.05 -30.75
CA PRO A 510 29.11 2.39 -30.58
C PRO A 510 28.87 3.05 -29.22
N VAL A 511 27.73 3.75 -29.10
CA VAL A 511 27.19 4.10 -27.78
C VAL A 511 26.60 2.84 -27.17
N THR A 512 27.16 2.44 -26.03
CA THR A 512 26.72 1.26 -25.28
C THR A 512 25.64 1.67 -24.28
N LEU A 513 24.50 1.00 -24.34
CA LEU A 513 23.37 1.15 -23.43
C LEU A 513 23.34 -0.03 -22.47
N LYS A 514 23.20 0.23 -21.16
CA LYS A 514 23.18 -0.82 -20.14
C LYS A 514 22.03 -0.63 -19.14
N ARG A 515 21.25 -1.68 -18.89
CA ARG A 515 20.22 -1.77 -17.83
C ARG A 515 20.43 -3.04 -17.03
N GLY A 516 21.03 -2.92 -15.84
CA GLY A 516 21.44 -4.09 -15.05
C GLY A 516 22.43 -4.97 -15.80
N ASN A 517 22.01 -6.19 -16.15
CA ASN A 517 22.80 -7.13 -16.98
C ASN A 517 22.49 -7.04 -18.49
N LEU A 518 21.44 -6.32 -18.89
CA LEU A 518 21.07 -6.15 -20.30
C LEU A 518 21.93 -5.09 -20.97
N THR A 519 22.35 -5.35 -22.21
CA THR A 519 23.16 -4.43 -23.03
C THR A 519 22.63 -4.34 -24.45
N ALA A 520 22.61 -3.12 -25.00
CA ALA A 520 22.33 -2.84 -26.41
C ALA A 520 23.30 -1.77 -26.93
N THR A 521 23.46 -1.65 -28.24
CA THR A 521 24.44 -0.73 -28.85
C THR A 521 23.84 0.01 -30.04
N THR A 522 24.25 1.26 -30.25
CA THR A 522 24.06 1.95 -31.54
C THR A 522 24.98 1.35 -32.61
N ASN A 523 24.88 1.87 -33.84
CA ASN A 523 25.97 1.79 -34.81
C ASN A 523 27.20 2.60 -34.33
N ASP A 524 28.37 2.34 -34.91
CA ASP A 524 29.61 3.03 -34.56
C ASP A 524 29.59 4.54 -34.87
N LEU A 525 30.07 5.33 -33.91
CA LEU A 525 30.35 6.76 -34.06
C LEU A 525 31.50 6.99 -35.02
N LYS A 526 31.35 7.96 -35.93
CA LYS A 526 32.41 8.39 -36.87
C LYS A 526 32.85 9.80 -36.50
N VAL A 527 33.90 9.87 -35.68
CA VAL A 527 34.52 11.14 -35.24
C VAL A 527 35.68 11.49 -36.19
N ALA A 528 35.55 12.60 -36.91
CA ALA A 528 36.61 13.14 -37.76
C ALA A 528 37.52 14.10 -36.99
N LYS A 529 38.82 14.15 -37.32
CA LYS A 529 39.76 15.12 -36.72
C LYS A 529 39.35 16.54 -37.08
N LEU A 530 39.38 17.45 -36.11
CA LEU A 530 39.03 18.86 -36.34
C LEU A 530 39.97 19.46 -37.40
N ASN A 531 39.38 20.07 -38.44
CA ASN A 531 40.09 20.79 -39.50
C ASN A 531 39.75 22.30 -39.44
N PRO A 532 40.46 23.09 -38.62
CA PRO A 532 40.09 24.47 -38.34
C PRO A 532 40.26 25.36 -39.57
N THR A 533 39.33 26.29 -39.74
CA THR A 533 39.40 27.39 -40.70
C THR A 533 39.77 28.71 -40.03
N SER A 534 39.71 28.78 -38.69
CA SER A 534 40.14 29.93 -37.91
C SER A 534 40.84 29.53 -36.60
N MET A 535 41.57 30.49 -36.04
CA MET A 535 42.31 30.39 -34.77
C MET A 535 42.18 31.73 -34.06
N SER A 536 41.97 31.72 -32.74
CA SER A 536 41.94 32.93 -31.90
C SER A 536 42.55 32.66 -30.52
N VAL A 537 43.12 33.69 -29.90
CA VAL A 537 43.52 33.65 -28.48
C VAL A 537 42.30 34.01 -27.63
N THR A 538 41.81 33.08 -26.82
CA THR A 538 40.66 33.28 -25.93
C THR A 538 41.04 33.58 -24.49
N SER A 539 42.23 33.16 -24.03
CA SER A 539 42.84 33.61 -22.78
C SER A 539 44.30 34.00 -23.01
N GLN A 540 44.76 35.06 -22.36
CA GLN A 540 46.14 35.56 -22.47
C GLN A 540 47.06 34.84 -21.46
N PRO A 541 48.38 34.74 -21.72
CA PRO A 541 49.34 34.26 -20.73
C PRO A 541 49.22 35.05 -19.42
N THR A 542 49.29 34.37 -18.27
CA THR A 542 49.25 35.03 -16.94
C THR A 542 50.42 36.00 -16.73
N LYS A 543 51.50 35.84 -17.52
CA LYS A 543 52.72 36.64 -17.43
C LYS A 543 53.08 37.26 -18.78
N LEU A 544 52.93 38.57 -18.86
CA LEU A 544 53.30 39.42 -20.02
C LEU A 544 54.42 40.43 -19.70
N LYS A 545 54.97 40.39 -18.49
CA LYS A 545 56.02 41.29 -18.00
C LYS A 545 57.23 40.46 -17.57
N TYR A 546 58.41 40.83 -18.06
CA TYR A 546 59.64 40.04 -17.93
C TYR A 546 60.88 40.93 -17.74
N THR A 547 61.93 40.32 -17.23
CA THR A 547 63.30 40.84 -17.20
C THR A 547 64.16 40.14 -18.25
N GLU A 548 65.21 40.82 -18.72
CA GLU A 548 66.10 40.29 -19.75
C GLU A 548 66.85 39.04 -19.27
N GLY A 549 66.84 37.99 -20.09
CA GLY A 549 67.33 36.65 -19.78
C GLY A 549 66.35 35.76 -19.00
N GLU A 550 65.16 36.24 -18.67
CA GLU A 550 64.07 35.47 -18.04
C GLU A 550 63.33 34.62 -19.10
N THR A 551 62.86 33.43 -18.72
CA THR A 551 62.17 32.51 -19.63
C THR A 551 60.71 32.91 -19.84
N LEU A 552 60.28 32.97 -21.11
CA LEU A 552 58.88 33.12 -21.51
C LEU A 552 58.03 32.00 -20.91
N ASP A 553 56.92 32.38 -20.28
CA ASP A 553 55.95 31.47 -19.68
C ASP A 553 54.56 31.72 -20.30
N LEU A 554 54.09 30.75 -21.07
CA LEU A 554 52.76 30.80 -21.71
C LEU A 554 51.63 30.28 -20.81
N THR A 555 51.87 29.95 -19.53
CA THR A 555 50.84 29.42 -18.63
C THR A 555 49.60 30.34 -18.58
N GLY A 556 48.41 29.76 -18.72
CA GLY A 556 47.13 30.48 -18.81
C GLY A 556 46.73 30.97 -20.20
N LEU A 557 47.60 30.85 -21.21
CA LEU A 557 47.22 31.03 -22.61
C LEU A 557 46.22 29.93 -23.04
N GLU A 558 45.13 30.34 -23.69
CA GLU A 558 44.20 29.43 -24.36
C GLU A 558 43.99 29.87 -25.80
N VAL A 559 44.05 28.91 -26.72
CA VAL A 559 43.88 29.14 -28.16
C VAL A 559 42.67 28.35 -28.63
N THR A 560 41.63 29.04 -29.09
CA THR A 560 40.47 28.40 -29.71
C THR A 560 40.71 28.19 -31.19
N LEU A 561 40.68 26.93 -31.60
CA LEU A 561 40.57 26.49 -32.99
C LEU A 561 39.08 26.30 -33.34
N GLU A 562 38.67 26.75 -34.51
CA GLU A 562 37.28 26.64 -34.98
C GLU A 562 37.24 26.27 -36.48
N ASP A 563 36.37 25.33 -36.84
CA ASP A 563 36.20 24.84 -38.22
C ASP A 563 35.07 25.54 -39.00
N ALA A 564 34.86 25.12 -40.24
CA ALA A 564 33.81 25.63 -41.12
C ALA A 564 32.37 25.34 -40.62
N ASN A 565 32.21 24.48 -39.61
CA ASN A 565 30.94 24.12 -38.99
C ASN A 565 30.75 24.80 -37.61
N HIS A 566 31.64 25.73 -37.25
CA HIS A 566 31.71 26.39 -35.95
C HIS A 566 32.00 25.46 -34.76
N VAL A 567 32.53 24.26 -34.98
CA VAL A 567 32.98 23.34 -33.92
C VAL A 567 34.28 23.86 -33.33
N LYS A 568 34.30 24.09 -32.01
CA LYS A 568 35.40 24.77 -31.30
C LYS A 568 36.18 23.83 -30.38
N LYS A 569 37.50 23.78 -30.56
CA LYS A 569 38.45 23.12 -29.66
C LYS A 569 39.39 24.15 -29.04
N VAL A 570 39.35 24.27 -27.72
CA VAL A 570 40.35 25.02 -26.96
C VAL A 570 41.62 24.17 -26.89
N VAL A 571 42.78 24.81 -27.03
CA VAL A 571 44.11 24.18 -27.00
C VAL A 571 45.03 25.01 -26.11
N THR A 572 45.68 24.34 -25.16
CA THR A 572 46.67 24.93 -24.23
C THR A 572 48.10 24.78 -24.77
N PRO A 573 49.10 25.53 -24.25
CA PRO A 573 50.50 25.43 -24.68
C PRO A 573 51.11 24.02 -24.63
N ALA A 574 50.64 23.15 -23.72
CA ALA A 574 51.08 21.76 -23.62
C ALA A 574 50.60 20.89 -24.80
N GLU A 575 49.56 21.32 -25.50
CA GLU A 575 48.92 20.61 -26.61
C GLU A 575 49.25 21.21 -27.99
N PHE A 576 50.01 22.32 -28.01
CA PHE A 576 50.33 23.06 -29.24
C PHE A 576 50.97 22.17 -30.31
N GLU A 577 52.00 21.39 -29.96
CA GLU A 577 52.69 20.49 -30.89
C GLU A 577 51.74 19.43 -31.49
N ALA A 578 50.96 18.74 -30.64
CA ALA A 578 49.97 17.74 -31.08
C ALA A 578 48.86 18.31 -31.98
N ASN A 579 48.60 19.63 -31.87
CA ASN A 579 47.65 20.37 -32.70
C ASN A 579 48.34 21.19 -33.81
N GLY A 580 49.64 21.00 -34.07
CA GLY A 580 50.37 21.69 -35.15
C GLY A 580 50.46 23.21 -35.00
N ILE A 581 50.33 23.73 -33.78
CA ILE A 581 50.49 25.15 -33.43
C ILE A 581 51.95 25.37 -33.04
N LYS A 582 52.62 26.35 -33.65
CA LYS A 582 53.92 26.84 -33.21
C LYS A 582 53.79 28.25 -32.63
N ALA A 583 54.27 28.43 -31.40
CA ALA A 583 54.47 29.75 -30.79
C ALA A 583 55.83 30.32 -31.23
N THR A 584 55.88 31.63 -31.48
CA THR A 584 57.12 32.38 -31.76
C THR A 584 57.03 33.73 -31.05
N PRO A 585 57.85 33.99 -30.00
CA PRO A 585 58.85 33.10 -29.40
C PRO A 585 58.26 31.79 -28.82
N GLU A 586 59.09 30.74 -28.73
CA GLU A 586 58.69 29.45 -28.17
C GLU A 586 58.60 29.49 -26.63
N ASN A 587 57.71 28.68 -26.05
CA ASN A 587 57.55 28.59 -24.59
C ASN A 587 58.88 28.16 -23.94
N GLY A 588 59.28 28.84 -22.86
CA GLY A 588 60.58 28.62 -22.21
C GLY A 588 61.77 29.34 -22.85
N LYS A 589 61.65 30.00 -24.02
CA LYS A 589 62.74 30.82 -24.59
C LYS A 589 63.13 31.92 -23.58
N LYS A 590 64.43 32.08 -23.33
CA LYS A 590 64.94 33.28 -22.64
C LYS A 590 64.69 34.52 -23.50
N LEU A 591 64.07 35.54 -22.90
CA LEU A 591 63.67 36.77 -23.58
C LEU A 591 64.79 37.81 -23.56
N GLU A 592 65.01 38.43 -24.71
CA GLU A 592 65.91 39.56 -24.91
C GLU A 592 65.14 40.88 -24.89
N LEU A 593 65.83 42.00 -24.72
CA LEU A 593 65.25 43.33 -24.97
C LEU A 593 64.58 43.45 -26.35
N THR A 594 65.08 42.72 -27.34
CA THR A 594 64.57 42.68 -28.72
C THR A 594 63.22 41.96 -28.86
N ASP A 595 62.80 41.15 -27.89
CA ASP A 595 61.46 40.55 -27.82
C ASP A 595 60.42 41.52 -27.21
N GLY A 596 60.87 42.60 -26.57
CA GLY A 596 59.99 43.62 -25.97
C GLY A 596 59.15 44.37 -27.01
N GLY A 597 57.88 44.62 -26.69
CA GLY A 597 56.93 45.31 -27.55
C GLY A 597 56.29 44.41 -28.63
N LYS A 598 56.72 43.16 -28.77
CA LYS A 598 56.17 42.18 -29.72
C LYS A 598 55.21 41.21 -29.03
N PRO A 599 54.15 40.74 -29.70
CA PRO A 599 53.36 39.63 -29.20
C PRO A 599 54.13 38.30 -29.35
N VAL A 600 53.68 37.27 -28.65
CA VAL A 600 53.91 35.89 -29.07
C VAL A 600 52.92 35.57 -30.18
N THR A 601 53.42 35.38 -31.40
CA THR A 601 52.63 34.97 -32.57
C THR A 601 52.48 33.46 -32.58
N LEU A 602 51.26 32.98 -32.79
CA LEU A 602 50.89 31.56 -32.88
C LEU A 602 50.56 31.24 -34.33
N LYS A 603 51.07 30.13 -34.87
CA LYS A 603 50.82 29.73 -36.27
C LYS A 603 50.51 28.24 -36.41
N ARG A 604 49.46 27.90 -37.16
CA ARG A 604 49.10 26.53 -37.61
C ARG A 604 48.83 26.55 -39.11
N GLY A 605 49.80 26.12 -39.91
CA GLY A 605 49.72 26.24 -41.38
C GLY A 605 49.57 27.69 -41.81
N ASN A 606 48.42 28.05 -42.38
CA ASN A 606 48.08 29.42 -42.78
C ASN A 606 47.34 30.22 -41.68
N LEU A 607 46.88 29.56 -40.61
CA LEU A 607 46.17 30.24 -39.51
C LEU A 607 47.17 30.92 -38.57
N THR A 608 46.83 32.13 -38.12
CA THR A 608 47.63 32.90 -37.16
C THR A 608 46.75 33.54 -36.11
N ALA A 609 47.23 33.58 -34.86
CA ALA A 609 46.65 34.35 -33.76
C ALA A 609 47.75 34.93 -32.89
N GLU A 610 47.48 36.01 -32.16
CA GLU A 610 48.49 36.72 -31.39
C GLU A 610 48.08 36.96 -29.94
N THR A 611 49.06 36.86 -29.04
CA THR A 611 48.92 37.29 -27.65
C THR A 611 49.09 38.82 -27.53
N SER A 612 48.88 39.37 -26.35
CA SER A 612 49.24 40.76 -26.05
C SER A 612 50.77 40.94 -26.03
N ALA A 613 51.24 42.13 -26.43
CA ALA A 613 52.67 42.44 -26.52
C ALA A 613 53.44 42.24 -25.19
N LEU A 614 54.55 41.51 -25.26
CA LEU A 614 55.49 41.26 -24.16
C LEU A 614 56.19 42.55 -23.72
N LYS A 615 56.45 42.66 -22.41
CA LYS A 615 57.13 43.83 -21.81
C LYS A 615 58.40 43.39 -21.08
N VAL A 616 59.51 43.38 -21.81
CA VAL A 616 60.85 43.02 -21.30
C VAL A 616 61.59 44.27 -20.81
N LYS A 617 62.27 44.19 -19.65
CA LYS A 617 63.16 45.23 -19.12
C LYS A 617 64.62 44.78 -19.05
N ALA A 618 65.55 45.70 -19.29
CA ALA A 618 66.99 45.45 -19.33
C ALA A 618 67.56 44.88 -18.02
N ARG A 619 68.59 44.05 -18.13
CA ARG A 619 69.36 43.52 -16.99
C ARG A 619 70.53 44.44 -16.66
N VAL A 620 70.48 45.10 -15.50
CA VAL A 620 71.56 45.98 -15.03
C VAL A 620 72.80 45.15 -14.66
N LEU A 621 73.97 45.57 -15.11
CA LEU A 621 75.26 44.88 -14.97
C LEU A 621 76.39 45.90 -14.80
N PHE A 622 77.06 45.92 -13.64
CA PHE A 622 78.26 46.74 -13.37
C PHE A 622 79.21 46.04 -12.38
N PRO A 623 80.54 46.34 -12.40
CA PRO A 623 81.57 45.65 -11.63
C PRO A 623 81.72 46.15 -10.17
N SER A 624 82.56 45.47 -9.39
CA SER A 624 82.67 45.59 -7.93
C SER A 624 83.84 46.44 -7.41
N PHE A 625 83.60 47.25 -6.37
CA PHE A 625 84.28 47.23 -5.05
C PHE A 625 83.73 48.34 -4.13
N GLY A 626 83.93 48.26 -2.81
CA GLY A 626 83.85 49.42 -1.90
C GLY A 626 82.60 49.55 -1.01
N ALA A 627 82.53 48.71 0.02
CA ALA A 627 81.62 48.71 1.19
C ALA A 627 80.82 49.99 1.56
N GLY A 628 79.56 49.79 1.98
CA GLY A 628 78.99 50.56 3.11
C GLY A 628 77.58 51.15 3.00
N MET A 629 76.53 50.33 2.99
CA MET A 629 75.30 50.48 3.81
C MET A 629 74.31 49.34 3.54
N ASN A 630 73.51 48.97 4.54
CA ASN A 630 72.71 47.75 4.55
C ASN A 630 71.20 47.98 4.32
N ASP A 631 70.54 46.88 3.93
CA ASP A 631 69.13 46.51 4.16
C ASP A 631 68.00 47.38 3.58
N TYR A 632 67.49 46.87 2.45
CA TYR A 632 66.08 46.47 2.31
C TYR A 632 65.00 47.43 2.87
N ALA A 633 64.60 48.40 2.06
CA ALA A 633 63.23 48.92 2.10
C ALA A 633 62.31 47.94 1.31
N PRO A 634 61.44 47.14 1.96
CA PRO A 634 60.57 46.22 1.24
C PRO A 634 59.47 46.99 0.50
N THR A 635 59.10 46.54 -0.70
CA THR A 635 57.85 46.97 -1.33
C THR A 635 56.69 46.41 -0.51
N THR A 636 56.07 47.26 0.30
CA THR A 636 55.01 46.88 1.25
C THR A 636 53.81 46.28 0.51
N VAL A 637 53.62 44.97 0.68
CA VAL A 637 52.44 44.24 0.19
C VAL A 637 51.22 44.73 0.95
N ASP A 638 50.16 45.14 0.25
CA ASP A 638 48.99 45.72 0.89
C ASP A 638 48.18 44.62 1.58
N LYS A 639 48.13 44.71 2.91
CA LYS A 639 47.43 43.81 3.82
C LYS A 639 46.23 44.49 4.49
N GLY A 640 45.87 45.72 4.10
CA GLY A 640 44.78 46.48 4.72
C GLY A 640 43.46 45.71 4.71
N GLU A 641 43.04 45.24 3.53
CA GLU A 641 41.84 44.43 3.35
C GLU A 641 41.92 43.08 4.10
N LEU A 642 43.08 42.41 4.10
CA LEU A 642 43.26 41.15 4.84
C LEU A 642 43.11 41.37 6.35
N ASN A 643 43.66 42.45 6.90
CA ASN A 643 43.53 42.79 8.31
C ASN A 643 42.07 43.16 8.67
N ILE A 644 41.41 43.99 7.84
CA ILE A 644 39.98 44.33 8.01
C ILE A 644 39.11 43.06 8.05
N GLN A 645 39.40 42.07 7.19
CA GLN A 645 38.67 40.80 7.20
C GLN A 645 39.06 39.90 8.39
N ILE A 646 40.30 39.92 8.87
CA ILE A 646 40.73 39.23 10.10
C ILE A 646 39.99 39.80 11.31
N ASP A 647 39.95 41.13 11.48
CA ASP A 647 39.25 41.78 12.59
C ASP A 647 37.74 41.49 12.56
N SER A 648 37.16 41.52 11.35
CA SER A 648 35.75 41.17 11.14
C SER A 648 35.45 39.69 11.42
N ALA A 649 36.34 38.77 11.03
CA ALA A 649 36.22 37.34 11.33
C ALA A 649 36.45 37.03 12.81
N GLU A 650 37.35 37.75 13.49
CA GLU A 650 37.48 37.67 14.94
C GLU A 650 36.20 38.10 15.65
N SER A 651 35.48 39.11 15.15
CA SER A 651 34.17 39.49 15.67
C SER A 651 33.14 38.36 15.49
N ASP A 652 33.05 37.77 14.30
CA ASP A 652 32.12 36.67 14.00
C ASP A 652 32.39 35.37 14.80
N SER A 653 33.66 35.13 15.16
CA SER A 653 34.11 34.03 16.02
C SER A 653 33.87 34.36 17.51
N LYS A 654 34.15 35.59 17.96
CA LYS A 654 33.89 36.06 19.35
C LYS A 654 32.39 36.22 19.68
N LEU A 655 31.52 36.36 18.68
CA LEU A 655 30.06 36.35 18.83
C LEU A 655 29.48 35.01 19.30
N GLY A 656 30.33 34.01 19.52
CA GLY A 656 29.97 32.71 20.05
C GLY A 656 29.68 31.69 18.95
N HIS A 657 30.52 30.65 18.91
CA HIS A 657 30.14 29.35 18.36
C HIS A 657 28.84 28.94 19.05
N ALA A 658 27.77 28.74 18.28
CA ALA A 658 26.45 28.52 18.84
C ALA A 658 26.49 27.31 19.78
N GLY A 659 26.08 27.53 21.04
CA GLY A 659 26.26 26.59 22.14
C GLY A 659 25.67 25.21 21.88
N ALA A 660 26.11 24.21 22.66
CA ALA A 660 25.78 22.79 22.51
C ALA A 660 24.31 22.54 22.10
N GLY A 661 24.10 22.28 20.81
CA GLY A 661 22.79 22.37 20.14
C GLY A 661 22.81 22.92 18.72
N ALA A 662 23.94 23.48 18.24
CA ALA A 662 24.13 23.81 16.83
C ALA A 662 24.11 22.55 15.93
N GLY A 663 23.51 22.65 14.75
CA GLY A 663 23.51 21.56 13.77
C GLY A 663 24.91 21.27 13.22
N ALA A 664 25.18 20.01 12.85
CA ALA A 664 26.51 19.57 12.41
C ALA A 664 27.09 20.42 11.25
N THR A 665 26.24 20.89 10.33
CA THR A 665 26.61 21.80 9.23
C THR A 665 27.06 23.17 9.71
N VAL A 666 26.44 23.74 10.75
CA VAL A 666 26.85 25.02 11.36
C VAL A 666 28.16 24.86 12.13
N LYS A 667 28.36 23.73 12.82
CA LYS A 667 29.66 23.42 13.44
C LYS A 667 30.76 23.32 12.39
N GLN A 668 30.55 22.55 11.32
CA GLN A 668 31.53 22.35 10.25
C GLN A 668 31.87 23.68 9.54
N ALA A 669 30.90 24.58 9.35
CA ALA A 669 31.15 25.92 8.82
C ALA A 669 31.92 26.84 9.78
N ALA A 670 31.76 26.67 11.10
CA ALA A 670 32.54 27.40 12.11
C ALA A 670 33.98 26.87 12.20
N ASP A 671 34.16 25.54 12.22
CA ASP A 671 35.49 24.90 12.19
C ASP A 671 36.30 25.38 10.97
N ALA A 672 35.67 25.45 9.79
CA ALA A 672 36.27 25.95 8.56
C ALA A 672 36.59 27.46 8.59
N LEU A 673 35.83 28.27 9.33
CA LEU A 673 36.12 29.70 9.53
C LEU A 673 37.35 29.88 10.43
N ASP A 674 37.47 29.11 11.51
CA ASP A 674 38.64 29.19 12.39
C ASP A 674 39.92 28.71 11.69
N GLU A 675 39.85 27.69 10.82
CA GLU A 675 40.96 27.31 9.92
C GLU A 675 41.35 28.45 8.95
N ALA A 676 40.36 29.07 8.29
CA ALA A 676 40.60 30.18 7.36
C ALA A 676 41.21 31.40 8.08
N LEU A 677 40.74 31.71 9.29
CA LEU A 677 41.24 32.78 10.14
C LEU A 677 42.67 32.49 10.63
N ALA A 678 42.97 31.25 11.01
CA ALA A 678 44.33 30.83 11.37
C ALA A 678 45.30 30.94 10.19
N LEU A 679 44.87 30.60 8.97
CA LEU A 679 45.68 30.77 7.76
C LEU A 679 45.87 32.25 7.39
N ALA A 680 44.80 33.06 7.46
CA ALA A 680 44.85 34.49 7.22
C ALA A 680 45.83 35.20 8.16
N LYS A 681 45.79 34.89 9.46
CA LYS A 681 46.73 35.43 10.46
C LYS A 681 48.18 35.07 10.17
N ARG A 682 48.47 33.84 9.70
CA ARG A 682 49.84 33.45 9.27
C ARG A 682 50.32 34.25 8.06
N VAL A 683 49.44 34.52 7.09
CA VAL A 683 49.76 35.33 5.90
C VAL A 683 49.95 36.80 6.26
N ALA A 684 49.12 37.35 7.14
CA ALA A 684 49.28 38.70 7.66
C ALA A 684 50.61 38.86 8.43
N ALA A 685 50.94 37.92 9.32
CA ALA A 685 52.17 37.94 10.14
C ALA A 685 53.46 37.66 9.35
N ASN A 686 53.40 36.97 8.19
CA ASN A 686 54.58 36.71 7.37
C ASN A 686 55.06 37.99 6.65
N PRO A 687 56.26 38.53 6.93
CA PRO A 687 56.75 39.75 6.29
C PRO A 687 57.03 39.55 4.78
N ASN A 688 57.28 38.32 4.34
CA ASN A 688 57.59 37.96 2.96
C ASN A 688 56.37 37.36 2.20
N ALA A 689 55.15 37.55 2.70
CA ALA A 689 53.94 37.08 2.03
C ALA A 689 53.74 37.81 0.69
N THR A 690 53.48 37.09 -0.39
CA THR A 690 53.21 37.69 -1.70
C THR A 690 51.78 38.24 -1.78
N GLN A 691 51.51 39.22 -2.64
CA GLN A 691 50.14 39.74 -2.83
C GLN A 691 49.16 38.60 -3.20
N ALA A 692 49.57 37.65 -4.04
CA ALA A 692 48.74 36.48 -4.37
C ALA A 692 48.40 35.60 -3.15
N GLN A 693 49.29 35.50 -2.15
CA GLN A 693 48.99 34.80 -0.89
C GLN A 693 48.03 35.62 -0.02
N VAL A 694 48.19 36.94 0.02
CA VAL A 694 47.27 37.86 0.71
C VAL A 694 45.87 37.77 0.08
N ASP A 695 45.74 37.97 -1.22
CA ASP A 695 44.46 37.95 -1.95
C ASP A 695 43.74 36.60 -1.86
N ALA A 696 44.50 35.49 -1.78
CA ALA A 696 43.96 34.15 -1.60
C ALA A 696 43.49 33.91 -0.16
N ALA A 697 44.22 34.42 0.84
CA ALA A 697 43.79 34.39 2.24
C ALA A 697 42.52 35.23 2.45
N THR A 698 42.48 36.44 1.89
CA THR A 698 41.32 37.34 1.93
C THR A 698 40.07 36.66 1.34
N ARG A 699 40.16 36.11 0.12
CA ARG A 699 39.01 35.40 -0.50
C ARG A 699 38.56 34.20 0.32
N ARG A 700 39.50 33.36 0.77
CA ARG A 700 39.19 32.16 1.56
C ARG A 700 38.54 32.49 2.92
N LEU A 701 38.89 33.63 3.52
CA LEU A 701 38.25 34.14 4.73
C LEU A 701 36.85 34.70 4.44
N ALA A 702 36.67 35.47 3.37
CA ALA A 702 35.35 35.97 2.94
C ALA A 702 34.37 34.82 2.66
N ASP A 703 34.80 33.80 1.91
CA ASP A 703 33.97 32.64 1.56
C ASP A 703 33.57 31.83 2.80
N ALA A 704 34.49 31.63 3.76
CA ALA A 704 34.20 30.93 5.01
C ALA A 704 33.19 31.70 5.89
N ARG A 705 33.35 33.03 6.01
CA ARG A 705 32.38 33.89 6.73
C ARG A 705 30.98 33.82 6.09
N LYS A 706 30.92 33.87 4.74
CA LYS A 706 29.67 33.73 3.99
C LYS A 706 29.01 32.38 4.22
N ALA A 707 29.78 31.29 4.14
CA ALA A 707 29.28 29.93 4.41
C ALA A 707 28.70 29.79 5.81
N LEU A 708 29.35 30.34 6.85
CA LEU A 708 28.83 30.33 8.21
C LEU A 708 27.54 31.19 8.35
N ALA A 709 27.48 32.35 7.68
CA ALA A 709 26.29 33.19 7.69
C ALA A 709 25.08 32.51 7.03
N ASP A 710 25.29 31.83 5.89
CA ASP A 710 24.22 31.12 5.18
C ASP A 710 23.82 29.81 5.88
N ALA A 711 24.74 29.14 6.57
CA ALA A 711 24.43 28.01 7.46
C ALA A 711 23.62 28.46 8.71
N ARG A 712 23.94 29.62 9.31
CA ARG A 712 23.13 30.20 10.39
C ARG A 712 21.70 30.55 9.91
N LYS A 713 21.53 31.08 8.69
CA LYS A 713 20.21 31.35 8.08
C LYS A 713 19.39 30.09 7.80
N SER A 714 20.03 29.01 7.33
CA SER A 714 19.31 27.77 7.03
C SER A 714 18.79 27.09 8.30
N GLN A 715 19.56 27.10 9.39
CA GLN A 715 19.08 26.62 10.70
C GLN A 715 17.87 27.42 11.21
N GLN A 716 17.82 28.74 11.00
CA GLN A 716 16.66 29.56 11.39
C GLN A 716 15.36 29.19 10.65
N ARG A 717 15.42 28.77 9.38
CA ARG A 717 14.22 28.37 8.61
C ARG A 717 13.56 27.09 9.15
N ILE A 718 14.31 26.22 9.80
CA ILE A 718 13.78 24.96 10.38
C ILE A 718 13.01 25.25 11.69
N GLY A 719 13.29 26.38 12.36
CA GLY A 719 12.64 26.78 13.61
C GLY A 719 11.21 27.33 13.48
N VAL A 720 10.67 27.46 12.27
CA VAL A 720 9.35 28.10 12.02
C VAL A 720 8.34 27.09 11.46
N ILE A 721 8.00 26.10 12.29
CA ILE A 721 6.82 25.25 12.11
C ILE A 721 6.02 25.30 13.42
N PRO A 722 4.74 25.71 13.42
CA PRO A 722 3.94 25.79 14.65
C PRO A 722 3.67 24.39 15.22
N LYS A 723 3.87 24.24 16.54
CA LYS A 723 3.68 22.96 17.24
C LYS A 723 2.20 22.69 17.56
N THR A 724 1.66 21.60 17.03
CA THR A 724 0.48 20.89 17.57
C THR A 724 0.58 19.39 17.27
N GLY A 725 0.36 18.54 18.28
CA GLY A 725 0.27 17.08 18.10
C GLY A 725 1.61 16.34 18.23
N GLU A 726 1.71 15.49 19.25
CA GLU A 726 2.89 14.68 19.56
C GLU A 726 3.05 13.49 18.61
N SER A 727 4.27 13.22 18.15
CA SER A 727 4.72 11.86 17.82
C SER A 727 6.24 11.77 17.89
N THR A 728 6.77 10.67 18.42
CA THR A 728 8.18 10.53 18.75
C THR A 728 9.03 10.04 17.57
N SER A 729 9.89 10.93 17.08
CA SER A 729 11.19 10.63 16.43
C SER A 729 11.24 9.44 15.46
N PHE A 730 11.01 9.71 14.17
CA PHE A 730 11.53 8.87 13.10
C PHE A 730 13.07 8.86 13.14
N ALA A 731 13.68 7.68 13.15
CA ALA A 731 15.10 7.48 12.93
C ALA A 731 15.30 6.24 12.04
N GLY A 732 15.88 6.40 10.85
CA GLY A 732 16.16 5.26 9.94
C GLY A 732 16.11 5.59 8.44
N LEU A 733 17.18 6.18 7.90
CA LEU A 733 17.47 6.28 6.47
C LEU A 733 18.98 6.65 6.37
N LEU A 734 19.91 5.96 5.70
CA LEU A 734 19.95 4.71 4.90
C LEU A 734 21.33 4.03 5.25
N ALA A 735 21.80 2.85 4.81
CA ALA A 735 21.40 1.96 3.71
C ALA A 735 21.85 0.48 3.88
N ALA A 736 21.47 -0.31 2.88
CA ALA A 736 21.86 -1.67 2.49
C ALA A 736 23.24 -2.24 2.92
N LEU A 737 23.27 -3.50 3.38
CA LEU A 737 23.47 -4.70 2.55
C LEU A 737 23.44 -6.01 3.39
N GLY A 738 22.95 -7.12 2.81
CA GLY A 738 23.39 -8.49 3.19
C GLY A 738 22.58 -9.30 4.22
N PHE A 739 21.68 -10.16 3.70
CA PHE A 739 21.34 -11.51 4.21
C PHE A 739 21.11 -11.80 5.72
N SER A 740 19.82 -11.89 6.07
CA SER A 740 19.18 -13.03 6.76
C SER A 740 19.87 -13.70 7.96
N ILE A 741 19.51 -13.29 9.19
CA ILE A 741 19.57 -14.12 10.40
C ILE A 741 18.26 -14.01 11.17
N VAL A 742 17.50 -15.13 11.24
CA VAL A 742 16.46 -15.48 12.25
C VAL A 742 15.29 -14.48 12.42
N GLY A 743 14.01 -14.84 12.23
CA GLY A 743 13.36 -16.07 12.70
C GLY A 743 12.92 -16.00 14.18
N LEU A 744 13.01 -14.82 14.82
CA LEU A 744 13.14 -14.73 16.29
C LEU A 744 11.83 -14.62 17.09
N GLU A 745 10.71 -14.24 16.49
CA GLU A 745 9.43 -14.08 17.23
C GLU A 745 8.48 -15.28 17.18
N ILE A 746 8.66 -16.22 16.25
CA ILE A 746 7.92 -17.51 16.28
C ILE A 746 8.57 -18.48 17.27
N LEU A 747 9.89 -18.40 17.49
CA LEU A 747 10.59 -19.27 18.46
C LEU A 747 10.33 -18.89 19.93
N ARG A 748 9.90 -17.64 20.21
CA ARG A 748 9.65 -17.16 21.58
C ARG A 748 8.34 -17.67 22.20
N LYS A 749 7.38 -18.16 21.40
CA LYS A 749 6.17 -18.85 21.90
C LYS A 749 6.34 -20.36 22.09
N LYS A 750 7.26 -21.02 21.37
CA LYS A 750 7.43 -22.48 21.49
C LYS A 750 8.11 -22.89 22.81
N LYS A 751 9.06 -22.08 23.31
CA LYS A 751 9.77 -22.38 24.57
C LYS A 751 8.96 -22.16 25.86
N MET A 752 7.71 -21.67 25.79
CA MET A 752 6.82 -21.55 26.95
C MET A 752 5.77 -22.67 27.04
N MET A 753 5.91 -23.76 26.28
CA MET A 753 5.03 -24.94 26.36
C MET A 753 5.75 -26.27 26.65
N GLU A 754 7.07 -26.28 26.83
CA GLU A 754 7.85 -27.50 27.17
C GLU A 754 8.37 -27.52 28.63
N GLU A 755 8.30 -26.41 29.38
CA GLU A 755 8.74 -26.34 30.79
C GLU A 755 7.59 -26.59 31.80
N ASN A 756 6.39 -27.00 31.34
CA ASN A 756 5.19 -27.18 32.18
C ASN A 756 4.63 -28.62 32.17
N ASN A 757 5.49 -29.63 31.93
CA ASN A 757 5.09 -31.04 31.99
C ASN A 757 6.27 -31.93 32.46
N LYS A 758 6.63 -31.81 33.73
CA LYS A 758 7.57 -32.67 34.47
C LYS A 758 7.09 -32.84 35.90
#